data_AF-A0A0E2BSH2-F1
#
_entry.id   AF-A0A0E2BSH2-F1
#
_cell.length_a   1.000
_cell.length_b   1.000
_cell.length_c   1.000
_cell.angle_alpha   90.00
_cell.angle_beta   90.00
_cell.angle_gamma   90.00
#
_symmetry.space_group_name_H-M   'P 1'
#
loop_
_entity.id
_entity.type
_entity.pdbx_description
1 polymer ?
#
loop_
_entity_poly.entity_id
_entity_poly.type
_entity_poly.pdbx_seq_one_letter_code
_entity_poly.pdbx_strand_id
1 'polypeptide(L)'
;MSKPILNQAFGGGNQTQNFLKVKKINEVVSYYLNDRLTHSVYKAIVSQTSHKNARSQNLFQVESRVPEASELTVAEVAFHIKRLLEDEVVLQFAYFYIDPATSDLRLKPCYVAYADSEQGDLTRIYLSLIDLSINSILSYLENRPPLGKEVLWEDLEADFKGEDIQKLKLFFHPESFFQAPNISIPLNPEYVKDMLIEITDGLIKKGRIREIPELGYLVVKAKELQLLFELVDEFHFKKVFPKYKWALSDSFAAISHEERIHTNDSSATPTTLFGKKRAKAIGKVIESDSERKSKRKFMGVELIQSLSEEVESSLKISYQEQIRNRFHEMTDHLSKQAGRWDRLVLFIPDEEFKTYPAGLKKLFTEDPHIAYSPWETKGITMHSFMRVDVETVKSVIKSLTMAVNVEAWKVLSIRNLIELNEDSIQTVFKDEEFVKNYGKVLRKGYVKYFPWYFGILDFVGVAKLIQDVFFQAAKEKIRSEQSFFKSRNRDIAFKLEQKEIQEKLKEDERIKSLEQKSKLSETLNQYYFEKNIPPVLKDILYEIPGYSPELIHQIIERDKFVLISDSDPAKDKADSILIYPDDESFRFRAKEIHKVLSEKKKNLEFKLRNKEEDFQKEKIAKTLKYLDSWFSSKPEISKGAKGGASVNSNEDPYENFRKEIIKIKGKEKISL
;
A
#
# COMPACT_ATOMS: atom_id res chain seq x y z
N MET A 1 -29.16 16.73 22.77
CA MET A 1 -30.23 16.55 21.77
C MET A 1 -30.09 17.65 20.74
N SER A 2 -29.58 17.32 19.57
CA SER A 2 -29.26 18.24 18.50
C SER A 2 -29.84 17.64 17.22
N LYS A 3 -30.64 18.43 16.50
CA LYS A 3 -31.28 18.01 15.23
C LYS A 3 -30.21 17.55 14.24
N PRO A 4 -30.43 16.48 13.45
CA PRO A 4 -29.53 16.16 12.35
C PRO A 4 -29.71 17.23 11.27
N ILE A 5 -28.62 17.96 10.99
CA ILE A 5 -28.53 18.87 9.86
C ILE A 5 -28.30 18.00 8.62
N LEU A 6 -29.27 18.01 7.69
CA LEU A 6 -29.04 17.53 6.32
C LEU A 6 -28.00 18.45 5.68
N ASN A 7 -26.82 17.93 5.36
CA ASN A 7 -25.81 18.67 4.61
C ASN A 7 -26.28 18.91 3.17
N GLN A 8 -26.59 20.17 2.86
CA GLN A 8 -26.84 20.74 1.53
C GLN A 8 -25.55 20.88 0.69
N ALA A 9 -24.64 19.92 0.74
CA ALA A 9 -23.33 20.04 0.11
C ALA A 9 -23.00 18.89 -0.83
N PHE A 10 -23.93 18.50 -1.71
CA PHE A 10 -23.62 17.82 -2.97
C PHE A 10 -24.64 18.24 -4.04
N GLY A 11 -24.13 18.95 -5.05
CA GLY A 11 -24.87 19.40 -6.23
C GLY A 11 -25.23 18.23 -7.15
N GLY A 12 -26.21 17.45 -6.73
CA GLY A 12 -26.98 16.50 -7.55
C GLY A 12 -28.48 16.77 -7.41
N GLY A 13 -28.87 18.04 -7.33
CA GLY A 13 -30.29 18.42 -7.30
C GLY A 13 -30.91 18.28 -8.69
N ASN A 14 -32.04 17.55 -8.75
CA ASN A 14 -33.00 17.49 -9.85
C ASN A 14 -32.63 16.63 -11.08
N GLN A 15 -32.36 15.34 -10.87
CA GLN A 15 -33.09 14.38 -11.70
C GLN A 15 -34.37 14.06 -10.95
N THR A 16 -35.52 14.53 -11.44
CA THR A 16 -36.81 14.02 -10.98
C THR A 16 -36.79 12.51 -11.14
N GLN A 17 -36.77 11.77 -10.03
CA GLN A 17 -36.87 10.31 -9.99
C GLN A 17 -38.24 9.93 -10.57
N ASN A 18 -38.35 9.89 -11.91
CA ASN A 18 -39.60 9.70 -12.62
C ASN A 18 -40.27 8.38 -12.24
N PHE A 19 -39.48 7.38 -11.84
CA PHE A 19 -39.95 6.08 -11.33
C PHE A 19 -40.73 6.17 -10.01
N LEU A 20 -40.65 7.27 -9.25
CA LEU A 20 -41.44 7.47 -8.03
C LEU A 20 -42.85 8.03 -8.30
N LYS A 21 -43.15 8.43 -9.55
CA LYS A 21 -44.47 8.96 -9.90
C LYS A 21 -45.50 7.84 -9.89
N VAL A 22 -46.52 8.00 -9.04
CA VAL A 22 -47.69 7.12 -8.96
C VAL A 22 -48.92 7.95 -9.17
N LYS A 23 -49.81 7.50 -10.05
CA LYS A 23 -51.08 8.17 -10.27
C LYS A 23 -52.02 7.90 -9.10
N LYS A 24 -52.76 8.93 -8.68
CA LYS A 24 -53.85 8.69 -7.72
C LYS A 24 -54.95 7.90 -8.42
N ILE A 25 -55.65 7.05 -7.68
CA ILE A 25 -56.72 6.22 -8.26
C ILE A 25 -57.80 7.07 -8.97
N ASN A 26 -58.05 8.29 -8.49
CA ASN A 26 -59.02 9.22 -9.07
C ASN A 26 -58.55 9.89 -10.39
N GLU A 27 -57.27 9.75 -10.73
CA GLU A 27 -56.65 10.32 -11.94
C GLU A 27 -56.58 9.30 -13.09
N VAL A 28 -56.92 8.03 -12.82
CA VAL A 28 -56.80 6.93 -13.77
C VAL A 28 -58.18 6.40 -14.19
N VAL A 29 -58.49 6.50 -15.48
CA VAL A 29 -59.64 5.80 -16.08
C VAL A 29 -59.16 4.44 -16.58
N SER A 30 -59.06 3.46 -15.67
CA SER A 30 -58.62 2.08 -16.01
C SER A 30 -59.80 1.12 -16.07
N TYR A 31 -59.78 0.24 -17.08
CA TYR A 31 -60.70 -0.88 -17.21
C TYR A 31 -60.50 -1.93 -16.09
N TYR A 32 -59.27 -2.09 -15.58
CA TYR A 32 -58.91 -3.11 -14.60
C TYR A 32 -59.27 -2.74 -13.16
N LEU A 33 -59.33 -1.45 -12.82
CA LEU A 33 -59.77 -1.02 -11.49
C LEU A 33 -61.26 -1.24 -11.23
N ASN A 34 -62.06 -1.47 -12.28
CA ASN A 34 -63.46 -1.88 -12.17
C ASN A 34 -63.61 -3.38 -11.81
N ASP A 35 -62.54 -4.18 -11.91
CA ASP A 35 -62.54 -5.56 -11.45
C ASP A 35 -62.40 -5.62 -9.92
N ARG A 36 -63.38 -6.24 -9.27
CA ARG A 36 -63.50 -6.34 -7.80
C ARG A 36 -62.25 -6.94 -7.16
N LEU A 37 -61.65 -7.95 -7.79
CA LEU A 37 -60.47 -8.63 -7.25
C LEU A 37 -59.22 -7.74 -7.36
N THR A 38 -59.01 -7.11 -8.51
CA THR A 38 -57.92 -6.13 -8.72
C THR A 38 -58.02 -4.96 -7.73
N HIS A 39 -59.23 -4.43 -7.49
CA HIS A 39 -59.45 -3.36 -6.51
C HIS A 39 -59.21 -3.81 -5.06
N SER A 40 -59.56 -5.06 -4.72
CA SER A 40 -59.29 -5.64 -3.40
C SER A 40 -57.79 -5.74 -3.11
N VAL A 41 -56.99 -6.12 -4.11
CA VAL A 41 -55.53 -6.14 -4.01
C VAL A 41 -54.97 -4.72 -3.83
N TYR A 42 -55.46 -3.75 -4.60
CA TYR A 42 -55.07 -2.35 -4.46
C TYR A 42 -55.30 -1.81 -3.04
N LYS A 43 -56.50 -2.02 -2.47
CA LYS A 43 -56.79 -1.60 -1.08
C LYS A 43 -55.87 -2.25 -0.07
N ALA A 44 -55.54 -3.53 -0.24
CA ALA A 44 -54.61 -4.23 0.63
C ALA A 44 -53.20 -3.59 0.57
N ILE A 45 -52.73 -3.23 -0.62
CA ILE A 45 -51.46 -2.50 -0.83
C ILE A 45 -51.51 -1.13 -0.13
N VAL A 46 -52.55 -0.33 -0.34
CA VAL A 46 -52.72 0.99 0.29
C VAL A 46 -52.71 0.88 1.81
N SER A 47 -53.44 -0.09 2.38
CA SER A 47 -53.54 -0.28 3.83
C SER A 47 -52.21 -0.63 4.50
N GLN A 48 -51.28 -1.23 3.75
CA GLN A 48 -49.96 -1.60 4.25
C GLN A 48 -48.89 -0.58 3.87
N THR A 49 -49.19 0.40 3.01
CA THR A 49 -48.24 1.43 2.60
C THR A 49 -48.10 2.48 3.71
N SER A 50 -47.04 2.36 4.50
CA SER A 50 -46.63 3.40 5.46
C SER A 50 -45.13 3.33 5.74
N HIS A 51 -44.54 4.46 6.13
CA HIS A 51 -43.16 4.53 6.57
C HIS A 51 -42.87 3.64 7.80
N LYS A 52 -43.85 3.45 8.69
CA LYS A 52 -43.72 2.51 9.84
C LYS A 52 -43.57 1.08 9.35
N ASN A 53 -44.41 0.66 8.40
CA ASN A 53 -44.38 -0.68 7.84
C ASN A 53 -43.12 -0.92 6.98
N ALA A 54 -42.61 0.12 6.31
CA ALA A 54 -41.32 0.06 5.62
C ALA A 54 -40.18 -0.28 6.59
N ARG A 55 -40.10 0.42 7.74
CA ARG A 55 -39.08 0.13 8.76
C ARG A 55 -39.22 -1.24 9.42
N SER A 56 -40.45 -1.73 9.58
CA SER A 56 -40.72 -3.03 10.18
C SER A 56 -40.78 -4.17 9.17
N GLN A 57 -40.42 -3.96 7.90
CA GLN A 57 -40.43 -4.96 6.83
C GLN A 57 -41.82 -5.58 6.53
N ASN A 58 -42.89 -4.85 6.83
CA ASN A 58 -44.28 -5.30 6.69
C ASN A 58 -45.02 -4.60 5.52
N LEU A 59 -44.30 -4.23 4.46
CA LEU A 59 -44.92 -3.77 3.21
C LEU A 59 -45.54 -4.94 2.45
N PHE A 60 -46.55 -4.63 1.64
CA PHE A 60 -47.31 -5.63 0.89
C PHE A 60 -46.41 -6.41 -0.08
N GLN A 61 -46.58 -7.73 -0.08
CA GLN A 61 -45.83 -8.71 -0.89
C GLN A 61 -46.83 -9.61 -1.61
N VAL A 62 -46.37 -10.37 -2.61
CA VAL A 62 -47.24 -11.29 -3.35
C VAL A 62 -47.82 -12.38 -2.42
N GLU A 63 -47.09 -12.79 -1.40
CA GLU A 63 -47.56 -13.76 -0.39
C GLU A 63 -48.43 -13.12 0.71
N SER A 64 -48.66 -11.80 0.67
CA SER A 64 -49.48 -11.11 1.67
C SER A 64 -50.95 -11.49 1.53
N ARG A 65 -51.63 -11.64 2.67
CA ARG A 65 -53.07 -11.91 2.68
C ARG A 65 -53.84 -10.70 2.17
N VAL A 66 -54.84 -10.95 1.31
CA VAL A 66 -55.80 -9.95 0.82
C VAL A 66 -57.11 -10.12 1.60
N PRO A 67 -57.44 -9.25 2.57
CA PRO A 67 -58.57 -9.47 3.47
C PRO A 67 -59.93 -9.57 2.76
N GLU A 68 -60.13 -8.80 1.69
CA GLU A 68 -61.38 -8.78 0.91
C GLU A 68 -61.48 -9.93 -0.12
N ALA A 69 -60.41 -10.72 -0.29
CA ALA A 69 -60.32 -11.81 -1.27
C ALA A 69 -59.31 -12.89 -0.82
N SER A 70 -59.58 -13.52 0.33
CA SER A 70 -58.66 -14.49 0.96
C SER A 70 -58.44 -15.79 0.17
N GLU A 71 -59.28 -16.04 -0.83
CA GLU A 71 -59.23 -17.23 -1.69
C GLU A 71 -58.18 -17.13 -2.81
N LEU A 72 -57.64 -15.92 -3.05
CA LEU A 72 -56.65 -15.70 -4.10
C LEU A 72 -55.35 -16.46 -3.82
N THR A 73 -54.91 -17.22 -4.82
CA THR A 73 -53.60 -17.84 -4.85
C THR A 73 -52.51 -16.79 -5.09
N VAL A 74 -51.26 -17.12 -4.73
CA VAL A 74 -50.09 -16.25 -4.96
C VAL A 74 -49.95 -15.88 -6.45
N ALA A 75 -50.27 -16.80 -7.36
CA ALA A 75 -50.24 -16.55 -8.80
C ALA A 75 -51.31 -15.53 -9.25
N GLU A 76 -52.51 -15.60 -8.67
CA GLU A 76 -53.59 -14.64 -8.96
C GLU A 76 -53.31 -13.27 -8.37
N VAL A 77 -52.75 -13.20 -7.15
CA VAL A 77 -52.27 -11.93 -6.57
C VAL A 77 -51.21 -11.30 -7.47
N ALA A 78 -50.22 -12.07 -7.93
CA ALA A 78 -49.20 -11.58 -8.87
C ALA A 78 -49.80 -11.06 -10.18
N PHE A 79 -50.84 -11.73 -10.70
CA PHE A 79 -51.54 -11.31 -11.90
C PHE A 79 -52.25 -9.95 -11.72
N HIS A 80 -52.96 -9.76 -10.60
CA HIS A 80 -53.62 -8.49 -10.30
C HIS A 80 -52.63 -7.35 -10.03
N ILE A 81 -51.49 -7.65 -9.39
CA ILE A 81 -50.41 -6.67 -9.22
C ILE A 81 -49.87 -6.19 -10.57
N LYS A 82 -49.66 -7.08 -11.55
CA LYS A 82 -49.17 -6.69 -12.88
C LYS A 82 -50.09 -5.67 -13.54
N ARG A 83 -51.41 -5.86 -13.45
CA ARG A 83 -52.40 -4.89 -13.96
C ARG A 83 -52.30 -3.54 -13.25
N LEU A 84 -52.15 -3.53 -11.93
CA LEU A 84 -51.99 -2.29 -11.16
C LEU A 84 -50.69 -1.54 -11.48
N LEU A 85 -49.62 -2.26 -11.83
CA LEU A 85 -48.36 -1.68 -12.30
C LEU A 85 -48.51 -1.09 -13.72
N GLU A 86 -49.22 -1.78 -14.62
CA GLU A 86 -49.53 -1.29 -15.97
C GLU A 86 -50.35 0.02 -15.93
N ASP A 87 -51.25 0.14 -14.95
CA ASP A 87 -52.07 1.33 -14.71
C ASP A 87 -51.32 2.47 -13.98
N GLU A 88 -50.07 2.24 -13.55
CA GLU A 88 -49.23 3.19 -12.80
C GLU A 88 -49.85 3.68 -11.47
N VAL A 89 -50.75 2.90 -10.86
CA VAL A 89 -51.39 3.20 -9.56
C VAL A 89 -50.68 2.54 -8.37
N VAL A 90 -49.76 1.62 -8.65
CA VAL A 90 -48.89 0.95 -7.70
C VAL A 90 -47.46 1.05 -8.21
N LEU A 91 -46.48 1.12 -7.30
CA LEU A 91 -45.08 0.91 -7.59
C LEU A 91 -44.58 -0.39 -7.00
N GLN A 92 -43.60 -0.96 -7.68
CA GLN A 92 -42.81 -2.06 -7.19
C GLN A 92 -41.45 -1.54 -6.73
N PHE A 93 -41.12 -1.81 -5.47
CA PHE A 93 -39.79 -1.66 -4.91
C PHE A 93 -39.22 -3.03 -4.54
N ALA A 94 -37.95 -3.06 -4.17
CA ALA A 94 -37.33 -4.19 -3.52
C ALA A 94 -36.38 -3.72 -2.43
N TYR A 95 -36.00 -4.60 -1.52
CA TYR A 95 -34.96 -4.31 -0.53
C TYR A 95 -34.20 -5.57 -0.16
N PHE A 96 -32.96 -5.37 0.28
CA PHE A 96 -32.12 -6.45 0.78
C PHE A 96 -32.44 -6.78 2.23
N TYR A 97 -32.57 -8.07 2.53
CA TYR A 97 -32.76 -8.58 3.87
C TYR A 97 -31.92 -9.84 4.09
N ILE A 98 -31.68 -10.17 5.34
CA ILE A 98 -31.06 -11.45 5.71
C ILE A 98 -32.18 -12.42 6.01
N ASP A 99 -32.21 -13.55 5.32
CA ASP A 99 -33.14 -14.64 5.62
C ASP A 99 -32.82 -15.18 7.03
N PRO A 100 -33.74 -15.09 8.01
CA PRO A 100 -33.46 -15.55 9.36
C PRO A 100 -33.23 -17.06 9.46
N ALA A 101 -33.68 -17.85 8.47
CA ALA A 101 -33.50 -19.30 8.47
C ALA A 101 -32.13 -19.73 7.92
N THR A 102 -31.63 -19.08 6.87
CA THR A 102 -30.37 -19.46 6.21
C THR A 102 -29.21 -18.51 6.49
N SER A 103 -29.49 -17.33 7.04
CA SER A 103 -28.54 -16.21 7.18
C SER A 103 -27.98 -15.68 5.85
N ASP A 104 -28.60 -16.04 4.73
CA ASP A 104 -28.21 -15.54 3.42
C ASP A 104 -28.84 -14.18 3.14
N LEU A 105 -28.10 -13.35 2.41
CA LEU A 105 -28.63 -12.12 1.84
C LEU A 105 -29.62 -12.46 0.71
N ARG A 106 -30.83 -11.92 0.79
CA ARG A 106 -31.86 -12.07 -0.24
C ARG A 106 -32.46 -10.72 -0.60
N LEU A 107 -33.02 -10.63 -1.80
CA LEU A 107 -33.78 -9.48 -2.26
C LEU A 107 -35.27 -9.79 -2.15
N LYS A 108 -36.06 -8.85 -1.61
CA LYS A 108 -37.49 -9.01 -1.42
C LYS A 108 -38.27 -7.94 -2.18
N PRO A 109 -39.13 -8.30 -3.16
CA PRO A 109 -40.01 -7.33 -3.80
C PRO A 109 -41.14 -6.92 -2.85
N CYS A 110 -41.53 -5.66 -2.92
CA CYS A 110 -42.67 -5.11 -2.18
C CYS A 110 -43.41 -4.08 -3.04
N TYR A 111 -44.70 -3.90 -2.73
CA TYR A 111 -45.60 -3.07 -3.52
C TYR A 111 -46.16 -1.96 -2.65
N VAL A 112 -46.17 -0.75 -3.20
CA VAL A 112 -46.62 0.46 -2.51
C VAL A 112 -47.55 1.26 -3.41
N ALA A 113 -48.50 1.94 -2.81
CA ALA A 113 -49.44 2.81 -3.50
C ALA A 113 -49.54 4.15 -2.77
N TYR A 114 -50.10 5.17 -3.43
CA TYR A 114 -50.38 6.42 -2.74
C TYR A 114 -51.41 6.20 -1.62
N ALA A 115 -51.07 6.54 -0.38
CA ALA A 115 -51.96 6.45 0.76
C ALA A 115 -52.40 7.86 1.18
N ASP A 116 -53.71 8.09 1.30
CA ASP A 116 -54.26 9.40 1.72
C ASP A 116 -53.75 9.87 3.09
N SER A 117 -53.23 8.94 3.91
CA SER A 117 -52.64 9.20 5.23
C SER A 117 -51.21 9.75 5.19
N GLU A 118 -50.46 9.62 4.10
CA GLU A 118 -49.10 10.14 3.98
C GLU A 118 -49.09 11.44 3.14
N GLN A 119 -48.87 12.58 3.80
CA GLN A 119 -48.64 13.86 3.11
C GLN A 119 -47.22 13.88 2.52
N GLY A 120 -47.05 13.43 1.27
CA GLY A 120 -45.78 13.51 0.55
C GLY A 120 -45.66 12.55 -0.63
N ASP A 121 -44.51 12.62 -1.31
CA ASP A 121 -44.04 11.65 -2.30
C ASP A 121 -43.51 10.38 -1.59
N LEU A 122 -43.57 9.21 -2.23
CA LEU A 122 -43.14 7.90 -1.70
C LEU A 122 -41.62 7.82 -1.43
N THR A 123 -40.89 8.91 -1.67
CA THR A 123 -39.47 9.08 -1.41
C THR A 123 -39.05 8.66 0.00
N ARG A 124 -39.86 8.95 1.03
CA ARG A 124 -39.50 8.58 2.42
C ARG A 124 -39.48 7.08 2.64
N ILE A 125 -40.41 6.36 2.00
CA ILE A 125 -40.44 4.90 2.03
C ILE A 125 -39.24 4.36 1.27
N TYR A 126 -38.97 4.89 0.07
CA TYR A 126 -37.82 4.52 -0.75
C TYR A 126 -36.48 4.65 0.00
N LEU A 127 -36.20 5.82 0.57
CA LEU A 127 -34.98 6.05 1.35
C LEU A 127 -34.87 5.13 2.57
N SER A 128 -35.98 4.80 3.22
CA SER A 128 -35.98 3.85 4.34
C SER A 128 -35.62 2.43 3.88
N LEU A 129 -36.04 2.02 2.68
CA LEU A 129 -35.68 0.73 2.09
C LEU A 129 -34.20 0.68 1.68
N ILE A 130 -33.63 1.79 1.22
CA ILE A 130 -32.18 1.91 0.99
C ILE A 130 -31.42 1.71 2.30
N ASP A 131 -31.77 2.45 3.36
CA ASP A 131 -31.11 2.33 4.67
C ASP A 131 -31.18 0.90 5.22
N LEU A 132 -32.36 0.26 5.10
CA LEU A 132 -32.56 -1.11 5.51
C LEU A 132 -31.69 -2.07 4.69
N SER A 133 -31.64 -1.89 3.37
CA SER A 133 -30.81 -2.68 2.47
C SER A 133 -29.33 -2.57 2.82
N ILE A 134 -28.83 -1.34 3.02
CA ILE A 134 -27.44 -1.09 3.44
C ILE A 134 -27.15 -1.83 4.74
N ASN A 135 -28.02 -1.72 5.76
CA ASN A 135 -27.78 -2.36 7.05
C ASN A 135 -27.82 -3.90 6.99
N SER A 136 -28.71 -4.47 6.17
CA SER A 136 -28.76 -5.90 5.91
C SER A 136 -27.49 -6.38 5.20
N ILE A 137 -27.05 -5.68 4.16
CA ILE A 137 -25.82 -6.01 3.44
C ILE A 137 -24.63 -5.92 4.39
N LEU A 138 -24.51 -4.84 5.19
CA LEU A 138 -23.43 -4.70 6.17
C LEU A 138 -23.38 -5.87 7.14
N SER A 139 -24.52 -6.26 7.70
CA SER A 139 -24.60 -7.38 8.64
C SER A 139 -24.18 -8.70 7.98
N TYR A 140 -24.56 -8.92 6.72
CA TYR A 140 -24.14 -10.07 5.93
C TYR A 140 -22.63 -10.06 5.67
N LEU A 141 -22.06 -8.91 5.29
CA LEU A 141 -20.62 -8.77 5.02
C LEU A 141 -19.77 -8.92 6.29
N GLU A 142 -20.26 -8.48 7.46
CA GLU A 142 -19.55 -8.61 8.74
C GLU A 142 -19.43 -10.06 9.21
N ASN A 143 -20.43 -10.89 8.91
CA ASN A 143 -20.46 -12.32 9.22
C ASN A 143 -19.67 -13.17 8.22
N ARG A 144 -19.15 -12.58 7.14
CA ARG A 144 -18.34 -13.30 6.15
C ARG A 144 -16.99 -13.69 6.77
N PRO A 145 -16.50 -14.92 6.55
CA PRO A 145 -15.18 -15.32 7.03
C PRO A 145 -14.10 -14.40 6.45
N PRO A 146 -12.99 -14.18 7.20
CA PRO A 146 -11.86 -13.40 6.71
C PRO A 146 -11.30 -14.02 5.42
N LEU A 147 -10.75 -13.18 4.56
CA LEU A 147 -10.22 -13.63 3.29
C LEU A 147 -9.04 -14.60 3.48
N GLY A 148 -9.25 -15.88 3.17
CA GLY A 148 -8.19 -16.88 3.14
C GLY A 148 -7.27 -16.68 1.93
N LYS A 149 -5.96 -16.96 2.12
CA LYS A 149 -4.96 -16.91 1.04
C LYS A 149 -5.35 -17.81 -0.13
N GLU A 150 -5.88 -18.98 0.18
CA GLU A 150 -6.27 -20.01 -0.77
C GLU A 150 -7.37 -19.49 -1.71
N VAL A 151 -8.41 -18.87 -1.14
CA VAL A 151 -9.54 -18.33 -1.92
C VAL A 151 -9.08 -17.21 -2.85
N LEU A 152 -8.26 -16.29 -2.34
CA LEU A 152 -7.70 -15.21 -3.15
C LEU A 152 -6.85 -15.76 -4.31
N TRP A 153 -6.02 -16.77 -4.04
CA TRP A 153 -5.14 -17.35 -5.05
C TRP A 153 -5.89 -18.19 -6.08
N GLU A 154 -6.96 -18.89 -5.68
CA GLU A 154 -7.89 -19.55 -6.60
C GLU A 154 -8.49 -18.56 -7.58
N ASP A 155 -9.05 -17.45 -7.08
CA ASP A 155 -9.68 -16.42 -7.92
C ASP A 155 -8.64 -15.72 -8.83
N LEU A 156 -7.44 -15.43 -8.33
CA LEU A 156 -6.33 -14.89 -9.13
C LEU A 156 -5.89 -15.84 -10.23
N GLU A 157 -5.84 -17.15 -9.94
CA GLU A 157 -5.47 -18.15 -10.94
C GLU A 157 -6.58 -18.36 -11.98
N ALA A 158 -7.85 -18.31 -11.57
CA ALA A 158 -8.99 -18.37 -12.47
C ALA A 158 -9.03 -17.17 -13.43
N ASP A 159 -8.87 -15.94 -12.92
CA ASP A 159 -8.78 -14.73 -13.75
C ASP A 159 -7.56 -14.77 -14.68
N PHE A 160 -6.43 -15.28 -14.20
CA PHE A 160 -5.23 -15.44 -15.01
C PHE A 160 -5.42 -16.43 -16.18
N LYS A 161 -6.23 -17.47 -15.98
CA LYS A 161 -6.62 -18.44 -17.02
C LYS A 161 -7.72 -17.92 -17.96
N GLY A 162 -8.32 -16.77 -17.64
CA GLY A 162 -9.39 -16.15 -18.42
C GLY A 162 -10.76 -16.77 -18.16
N GLU A 163 -11.01 -17.23 -16.94
CA GLU A 163 -12.35 -17.69 -16.52
C GLU A 163 -13.32 -16.51 -16.30
N ASP A 164 -14.61 -16.83 -16.17
CA ASP A 164 -15.68 -15.84 -16.01
C ASP A 164 -15.63 -15.15 -14.63
N ILE A 165 -15.76 -13.83 -14.63
CA ILE A 165 -15.72 -12.94 -13.47
C ILE A 165 -16.82 -13.30 -12.47
N GLN A 166 -17.99 -13.71 -12.97
CA GLN A 166 -19.13 -14.05 -12.11
C GLN A 166 -18.86 -15.27 -11.22
N LYS A 167 -17.81 -16.04 -11.51
CA LYS A 167 -17.37 -17.18 -10.70
C LYS A 167 -16.36 -16.80 -9.62
N LEU A 168 -15.82 -15.58 -9.65
CA LEU A 168 -14.86 -15.10 -8.65
C LEU A 168 -15.59 -14.86 -7.33
N LYS A 169 -15.12 -15.51 -6.28
CA LYS A 169 -15.76 -15.48 -4.95
C LYS A 169 -15.47 -14.16 -4.21
N LEU A 170 -14.41 -13.45 -4.60
CA LEU A 170 -13.92 -12.25 -3.94
C LEU A 170 -14.90 -11.06 -3.98
N PHE A 171 -15.60 -10.88 -5.10
CA PHE A 171 -16.39 -9.69 -5.35
C PHE A 171 -17.86 -9.87 -4.99
N PHE A 172 -18.44 -8.80 -4.47
CA PHE A 172 -19.86 -8.67 -4.25
C PHE A 172 -20.49 -7.96 -5.44
N HIS A 173 -21.48 -8.62 -6.06
CA HIS A 173 -22.20 -8.12 -7.23
C HIS A 173 -23.68 -7.93 -6.88
N PRO A 174 -24.08 -6.77 -6.31
CA PRO A 174 -25.46 -6.54 -5.90
C PRO A 174 -26.44 -6.59 -7.08
N GLU A 175 -26.00 -6.26 -8.29
CA GLU A 175 -26.77 -6.35 -9.54
C GLU A 175 -27.36 -7.74 -9.80
N SER A 176 -26.63 -8.81 -9.45
CA SER A 176 -27.07 -10.19 -9.67
C SER A 176 -28.35 -10.54 -8.90
N PHE A 177 -28.62 -9.85 -7.79
CA PHE A 177 -29.82 -10.05 -6.99
C PHE A 177 -31.08 -9.49 -7.65
N PHE A 178 -30.93 -8.56 -8.59
CA PHE A 178 -32.06 -7.95 -9.31
C PHE A 178 -32.49 -8.77 -10.54
N GLN A 179 -31.90 -9.95 -10.74
CA GLN A 179 -32.17 -10.85 -11.87
C GLN A 179 -32.94 -12.11 -11.42
N ALA A 180 -33.56 -12.80 -12.37
CA ALA A 180 -34.20 -14.10 -12.11
C ALA A 180 -33.16 -15.12 -11.60
N PRO A 181 -33.48 -15.99 -10.63
CA PRO A 181 -34.82 -16.28 -10.08
C PRO A 181 -35.23 -15.41 -8.87
N ASN A 182 -34.41 -14.44 -8.45
CA ASN A 182 -34.65 -13.68 -7.22
C ASN A 182 -35.85 -12.73 -7.30
N ILE A 183 -36.27 -12.36 -8.52
CA ILE A 183 -37.42 -11.50 -8.78
C ILE A 183 -38.34 -12.15 -9.81
N SER A 184 -39.63 -12.21 -9.48
CA SER A 184 -40.68 -12.78 -10.35
C SER A 184 -41.30 -11.78 -11.33
N ILE A 185 -41.41 -10.50 -10.93
CA ILE A 185 -41.89 -9.39 -11.76
C ILE A 185 -40.72 -8.41 -11.95
N PRO A 186 -40.21 -8.20 -13.18
CA PRO A 186 -39.08 -7.32 -13.43
C PRO A 186 -39.30 -5.90 -12.88
N LEU A 187 -38.32 -5.39 -12.13
CA LEU A 187 -38.35 -4.04 -11.60
C LEU A 187 -38.09 -2.99 -12.70
N ASN A 188 -38.52 -1.75 -12.45
CA ASN A 188 -38.19 -0.62 -13.32
C ASN A 188 -36.65 -0.46 -13.40
N PRO A 189 -36.04 -0.44 -14.61
CA PRO A 189 -34.60 -0.29 -14.77
C PRO A 189 -34.01 1.00 -14.17
N GLU A 190 -34.76 2.12 -14.22
CA GLU A 190 -34.31 3.39 -13.61
C GLU A 190 -34.24 3.28 -12.08
N TYR A 191 -35.23 2.62 -11.48
CA TYR A 191 -35.27 2.33 -10.05
C TYR A 191 -34.10 1.44 -9.63
N VAL A 192 -33.85 0.35 -10.35
CA VAL A 192 -32.75 -0.59 -10.04
C VAL A 192 -31.41 0.15 -10.09
N LYS A 193 -31.21 0.98 -11.12
CA LYS A 193 -29.98 1.75 -11.28
C LYS A 193 -29.78 2.75 -10.13
N ASP A 194 -30.81 3.53 -9.79
CA ASP A 194 -30.77 4.50 -8.68
C ASP A 194 -30.51 3.80 -7.34
N MET A 195 -31.23 2.71 -7.06
CA MET A 195 -31.08 1.96 -5.82
C MET A 195 -29.67 1.35 -5.67
N LEU A 196 -29.10 0.80 -6.75
CA LEU A 196 -27.74 0.27 -6.73
C LEU A 196 -26.71 1.37 -6.45
N ILE A 197 -26.85 2.54 -7.06
CA ILE A 197 -25.97 3.69 -6.81
C ILE A 197 -26.06 4.11 -5.33
N GLU A 198 -27.26 4.29 -4.80
CA GLU A 198 -27.45 4.72 -3.40
C GLU A 198 -26.94 3.69 -2.39
N ILE A 199 -27.21 2.39 -2.61
CA ILE A 199 -26.69 1.32 -1.77
C ILE A 199 -25.16 1.28 -1.81
N THR A 200 -24.57 1.32 -3.01
CA THR A 200 -23.11 1.17 -3.18
C THR A 200 -22.37 2.37 -2.61
N ASP A 201 -22.86 3.59 -2.85
CA ASP A 201 -22.32 4.81 -2.22
C ASP A 201 -22.43 4.75 -0.69
N GLY A 202 -23.57 4.31 -0.16
CA GLY A 202 -23.77 4.12 1.27
C GLY A 202 -22.81 3.09 1.90
N LEU A 203 -22.50 2.01 1.20
CA LEU A 203 -21.54 0.98 1.65
C LEU A 203 -20.08 1.43 1.53
N ILE A 204 -19.73 2.18 0.48
CA ILE A 204 -18.40 2.79 0.28
C ILE A 204 -18.13 3.84 1.36
N LYS A 205 -19.08 4.74 1.62
CA LYS A 205 -18.98 5.76 2.69
C LYS A 205 -18.77 5.14 4.08
N LYS A 206 -19.30 3.94 4.32
CA LYS A 206 -19.08 3.18 5.55
C LYS A 206 -17.76 2.37 5.55
N GLY A 207 -16.97 2.42 4.48
CA GLY A 207 -15.63 1.82 4.37
C GLY A 207 -15.62 0.29 4.33
N ARG A 208 -16.72 -0.33 3.87
CA ARG A 208 -16.93 -1.79 3.95
C ARG A 208 -16.77 -2.51 2.61
N ILE A 209 -17.00 -1.79 1.53
CA ILE A 209 -16.70 -2.26 0.17
C ILE A 209 -15.82 -1.24 -0.56
N ARG A 210 -15.08 -1.71 -1.55
CA ARG A 210 -14.29 -0.87 -2.47
C ARG A 210 -14.64 -1.23 -3.88
N GLU A 211 -14.91 -0.23 -4.71
CA GLU A 211 -15.11 -0.46 -6.13
C GLU A 211 -13.77 -0.78 -6.79
N ILE A 212 -13.70 -1.91 -7.48
CA ILE A 212 -12.57 -2.27 -8.31
C ILE A 212 -13.03 -2.22 -9.78
N PRO A 213 -12.37 -1.42 -10.64
CA PRO A 213 -12.78 -1.22 -12.02
C PRO A 213 -12.98 -2.54 -12.76
N GLU A 214 -14.08 -2.63 -13.51
CA GLU A 214 -14.49 -3.79 -14.30
C GLU A 214 -14.81 -5.05 -13.47
N LEU A 215 -14.40 -5.13 -12.20
CA LEU A 215 -14.43 -6.30 -11.30
C LEU A 215 -15.56 -6.28 -10.28
N GLY A 216 -16.13 -5.12 -9.96
CA GLY A 216 -17.19 -4.99 -8.97
C GLY A 216 -16.68 -4.65 -7.58
N TYR A 217 -17.45 -4.99 -6.54
CA TYR A 217 -17.19 -4.48 -5.20
C TYR A 217 -16.41 -5.48 -4.35
N LEU A 218 -15.17 -5.12 -4.02
CA LEU A 218 -14.32 -5.89 -3.13
C LEU A 218 -14.80 -5.74 -1.68
N VAL A 219 -15.07 -6.88 -1.03
CA VAL A 219 -15.46 -6.95 0.39
C VAL A 219 -14.26 -7.32 1.23
N VAL A 220 -13.58 -6.31 1.80
CA VAL A 220 -12.38 -6.54 2.62
C VAL A 220 -12.38 -5.56 3.79
N LYS A 221 -12.06 -6.06 5.00
CA LYS A 221 -11.96 -5.21 6.19
C LYS A 221 -10.70 -4.35 6.09
N ALA A 222 -10.73 -3.12 6.62
CA ALA A 222 -9.59 -2.20 6.56
C ALA A 222 -8.29 -2.83 7.09
N LYS A 223 -8.37 -3.66 8.14
CA LYS A 223 -7.21 -4.37 8.74
C LYS A 223 -6.62 -5.47 7.84
N GLU A 224 -7.40 -5.97 6.88
CA GLU A 224 -7.00 -7.05 5.98
C GLU A 224 -6.39 -6.53 4.67
N LEU A 225 -6.53 -5.22 4.38
CA LEU A 225 -6.07 -4.62 3.14
C LEU A 225 -4.57 -4.80 2.87
N GLN A 226 -3.74 -4.58 3.90
CA GLN A 226 -2.29 -4.75 3.76
C GLN A 226 -1.95 -6.21 3.44
N LEU A 227 -2.58 -7.17 4.13
CA LEU A 227 -2.37 -8.59 3.87
C LEU A 227 -2.79 -8.97 2.45
N LEU A 228 -3.95 -8.49 1.98
CA LEU A 228 -4.40 -8.71 0.61
C LEU A 228 -3.38 -8.17 -0.39
N PHE A 229 -2.91 -6.93 -0.20
CA PHE A 229 -1.91 -6.31 -1.07
C PHE A 229 -0.63 -7.15 -1.15
N GLU A 230 -0.13 -7.62 0.00
CA GLU A 230 1.05 -8.48 0.07
C GLU A 230 0.84 -9.84 -0.60
N LEU A 231 -0.34 -10.47 -0.43
CA LEU A 231 -0.66 -11.76 -1.04
C LEU A 231 -0.82 -11.68 -2.56
N VAL A 232 -1.34 -10.57 -3.09
CA VAL A 232 -1.41 -10.31 -4.53
C VAL A 232 -0.01 -10.10 -5.10
N ASP A 233 0.85 -9.32 -4.43
CA ASP A 233 2.25 -9.13 -4.84
C ASP A 233 3.05 -10.46 -4.77
N GLU A 234 2.75 -11.33 -3.79
CA GLU A 234 3.31 -12.69 -3.72
C GLU A 234 2.84 -13.56 -4.91
N PHE A 235 1.57 -13.48 -5.29
CA PHE A 235 1.05 -14.19 -6.47
C PHE A 235 1.72 -13.70 -7.76
N HIS A 236 1.86 -12.38 -7.93
CA HIS A 236 2.60 -11.78 -9.04
C HIS A 236 4.02 -12.35 -9.13
N PHE A 237 4.72 -12.48 -8.00
CA PHE A 237 6.06 -13.06 -7.97
C PHE A 237 6.09 -14.54 -8.32
N LYS A 238 5.19 -15.36 -7.77
CA LYS A 238 5.29 -16.83 -7.88
C LYS A 238 4.63 -17.42 -9.13
N LYS A 239 3.62 -16.76 -9.69
CA LYS A 239 2.80 -17.29 -10.79
C LYS A 239 2.93 -16.47 -12.07
N VAL A 240 2.87 -15.14 -11.96
CA VAL A 240 2.86 -14.26 -13.14
C VAL A 240 4.27 -14.01 -13.68
N PHE A 241 5.20 -13.65 -12.80
CA PHE A 241 6.58 -13.34 -13.19
C PHE A 241 7.28 -14.50 -13.93
N PRO A 242 7.18 -15.78 -13.49
CA PRO A 242 7.82 -16.88 -14.22
C PRO A 242 7.31 -17.06 -15.66
N LYS A 243 6.01 -16.78 -15.91
CA LYS A 243 5.43 -16.86 -17.27
C LYS A 243 5.97 -15.74 -18.17
N TYR A 244 6.11 -14.54 -17.62
CA TYR A 244 6.48 -13.33 -18.37
C TYR A 244 7.90 -12.84 -18.10
N LYS A 245 8.78 -13.73 -17.62
CA LYS A 245 10.17 -13.40 -17.25
C LYS A 245 10.93 -12.74 -18.39
N TRP A 246 10.63 -13.15 -19.63
CA TRP A 246 11.22 -12.59 -20.85
C TRP A 246 11.03 -11.06 -20.97
N ALA A 247 9.86 -10.51 -20.62
CA ALA A 247 9.60 -9.07 -20.70
C ALA A 247 9.80 -8.33 -19.38
N LEU A 248 9.57 -8.98 -18.24
CA LEU A 248 9.53 -8.30 -16.94
C LEU A 248 10.91 -8.15 -16.28
N SER A 249 11.89 -8.99 -16.61
CA SER A 249 13.17 -9.10 -15.90
C SER A 249 13.90 -7.76 -15.73
N ASP A 250 14.09 -6.96 -16.79
CA ASP A 250 14.78 -5.66 -16.66
C ASP A 250 14.00 -4.64 -15.81
N SER A 251 12.67 -4.57 -15.98
CA SER A 251 11.84 -3.65 -15.20
C SER A 251 11.83 -4.02 -13.71
N PHE A 252 11.78 -5.33 -13.41
CA PHE A 252 11.76 -5.82 -12.05
C PHE A 252 13.13 -5.69 -11.40
N ALA A 253 14.22 -5.87 -12.14
CA ALA A 253 15.56 -5.59 -11.66
C ALA A 253 15.75 -4.12 -11.28
N ALA A 254 15.28 -3.18 -12.11
CA ALA A 254 15.29 -1.76 -11.81
C ALA A 254 14.48 -1.44 -10.54
N ILE A 255 13.22 -1.91 -10.46
CA ILE A 255 12.36 -1.71 -9.29
C ILE A 255 12.96 -2.31 -8.02
N SER A 256 13.56 -3.50 -8.11
CA SER A 256 14.18 -4.18 -6.96
C SER A 256 15.38 -3.43 -6.41
N HIS A 257 16.15 -2.80 -7.30
CA HIS A 257 17.30 -2.02 -6.87
C HIS A 257 16.87 -0.76 -6.12
N GLU A 258 15.84 -0.06 -6.61
CA GLU A 258 15.22 1.05 -5.88
C GLU A 258 14.63 0.60 -4.54
N GLU A 259 13.92 -0.53 -4.50
CA GLU A 259 13.31 -1.08 -3.28
C GLU A 259 14.38 -1.48 -2.25
N ARG A 260 15.53 -1.98 -2.70
CA ARG A 260 16.66 -2.31 -1.82
C ARG A 260 17.24 -1.06 -1.16
N ILE A 261 17.45 0.01 -1.91
CA ILE A 261 17.96 1.29 -1.38
C ILE A 261 16.97 1.86 -0.36
N HIS A 262 15.69 1.86 -0.69
CA HIS A 262 14.63 2.28 0.22
C HIS A 262 14.56 1.42 1.49
N THR A 263 14.72 0.11 1.38
CA THR A 263 14.67 -0.81 2.54
C THR A 263 15.91 -0.65 3.44
N ASN A 264 17.05 -0.29 2.86
CA ASN A 264 18.29 -0.04 3.60
C ASN A 264 18.31 1.33 4.31
N ASP A 265 17.46 2.27 3.91
CA ASP A 265 17.33 3.56 4.59
C ASP A 265 16.47 3.43 5.85
N SER A 266 17.13 3.55 7.01
CA SER A 266 16.50 3.54 8.33
C SER A 266 15.38 4.57 8.53
N SER A 267 15.37 5.66 7.77
CA SER A 267 14.37 6.72 7.84
C SER A 267 13.27 6.59 6.80
N ALA A 268 13.35 5.60 5.91
CA ALA A 268 12.35 5.40 4.89
C ALA A 268 11.04 4.90 5.49
N THR A 269 9.94 5.54 5.09
CA THR A 269 8.58 5.13 5.48
C THR A 269 8.13 3.96 4.63
N PRO A 270 7.47 2.92 5.20
CA PRO A 270 6.90 1.83 4.41
C PRO A 270 6.02 2.35 3.27
N THR A 271 6.14 1.74 2.09
CA THR A 271 5.45 2.22 0.88
C THR A 271 4.98 1.07 -0.02
N THR A 272 3.87 1.31 -0.71
CA THR A 272 3.23 0.47 -1.72
C THR A 272 3.75 0.73 -3.14
N LEU A 273 4.58 1.77 -3.32
CA LEU A 273 5.06 2.26 -4.60
C LEU A 273 5.73 1.17 -5.45
N PHE A 274 6.55 0.31 -4.85
CA PHE A 274 7.24 -0.77 -5.56
C PHE A 274 6.27 -1.84 -6.06
N GLY A 275 5.27 -2.21 -5.25
CA GLY A 275 4.18 -3.10 -5.67
C GLY A 275 3.38 -2.50 -6.82
N LYS A 276 3.08 -1.19 -6.76
CA LYS A 276 2.37 -0.45 -7.82
C LYS A 276 3.16 -0.40 -9.14
N LYS A 277 4.48 -0.15 -9.07
CA LYS A 277 5.38 -0.19 -10.24
C LYS A 277 5.40 -1.59 -10.87
N ARG A 278 5.52 -2.65 -10.06
CA ARG A 278 5.48 -4.04 -10.54
C ARG A 278 4.16 -4.39 -11.20
N ALA A 279 3.03 -4.06 -10.56
CA ALA A 279 1.70 -4.29 -11.13
C ALA A 279 1.52 -3.56 -12.46
N LYS A 280 2.00 -2.32 -12.58
CA LYS A 280 1.95 -1.58 -13.85
C LYS A 280 2.76 -2.25 -14.97
N ALA A 281 3.96 -2.74 -14.67
CA ALA A 281 4.77 -3.48 -15.64
C ALA A 281 4.11 -4.80 -16.05
N ILE A 282 3.53 -5.53 -15.09
CA ILE A 282 2.75 -6.75 -15.37
C ILE A 282 1.56 -6.45 -16.28
N GLY A 283 0.79 -5.40 -16.00
CA GLY A 283 -0.38 -5.01 -16.80
C GLY A 283 -0.05 -4.85 -18.28
N LYS A 284 1.01 -4.10 -18.58
CA LYS A 284 1.48 -3.87 -19.96
C LYS A 284 1.81 -5.18 -20.70
N VAL A 285 2.58 -6.06 -20.04
CA VAL A 285 2.99 -7.33 -20.66
C VAL A 285 1.81 -8.26 -20.87
N ILE A 286 0.88 -8.31 -19.91
CA ILE A 286 -0.32 -9.13 -20.01
C ILE A 286 -1.24 -8.63 -21.15
N GLU A 287 -1.37 -7.31 -21.34
CA GLU A 287 -2.16 -6.73 -22.44
C GLU A 287 -1.57 -7.06 -23.82
N SER A 288 -0.24 -7.22 -23.91
CA SER A 288 0.47 -7.61 -25.14
C SER A 288 0.42 -9.12 -25.45
N ASP A 289 -0.03 -9.96 -24.50
CA ASP A 289 -0.06 -11.42 -24.67
C ASP A 289 -1.20 -11.88 -25.60
N SER A 290 -0.85 -12.23 -26.83
CA SER A 290 -1.78 -12.69 -27.86
C SER A 290 -2.44 -14.05 -27.55
N GLU A 291 -1.83 -14.86 -26.67
CA GLU A 291 -2.37 -16.16 -26.25
C GLU A 291 -3.41 -16.05 -25.14
N ARG A 292 -3.58 -14.85 -24.56
CA ARG A 292 -4.52 -14.65 -23.47
C ARG A 292 -5.96 -14.70 -23.98
N LYS A 293 -6.76 -15.58 -23.37
CA LYS A 293 -8.18 -15.75 -23.68
C LYS A 293 -9.03 -14.52 -23.37
N SER A 294 -8.64 -13.76 -22.34
CA SER A 294 -9.36 -12.56 -21.88
C SER A 294 -8.58 -11.30 -22.23
N LYS A 295 -9.24 -10.34 -22.90
CA LYS A 295 -8.68 -9.01 -23.22
C LYS A 295 -8.85 -7.99 -22.08
N ARG A 296 -9.45 -8.41 -20.97
CA ARG A 296 -9.72 -7.56 -19.81
C ARG A 296 -8.47 -7.33 -18.99
N LYS A 297 -8.42 -6.26 -18.20
CA LYS A 297 -7.35 -6.06 -17.22
C LYS A 297 -7.26 -7.21 -16.21
N PHE A 298 -6.04 -7.57 -15.82
CA PHE A 298 -5.79 -8.65 -14.87
C PHE A 298 -6.14 -8.23 -13.45
N MET A 299 -6.88 -9.07 -12.72
CA MET A 299 -7.38 -8.76 -11.39
C MET A 299 -6.28 -8.39 -10.39
N GLY A 300 -5.17 -9.12 -10.39
CA GLY A 300 -4.05 -8.81 -9.49
C GLY A 300 -3.47 -7.41 -9.71
N VAL A 301 -3.50 -6.91 -10.96
CA VAL A 301 -3.04 -5.56 -11.26
C VAL A 301 -4.03 -4.52 -10.74
N GLU A 302 -5.32 -4.67 -11.02
CA GLU A 302 -6.35 -3.74 -10.58
C GLU A 302 -6.44 -3.66 -9.05
N LEU A 303 -6.37 -4.80 -8.35
CA LEU A 303 -6.34 -4.82 -6.89
C LEU A 303 -5.18 -4.00 -6.32
N ILE A 304 -3.96 -4.14 -6.86
CA ILE A 304 -2.81 -3.34 -6.40
C ILE A 304 -2.99 -1.86 -6.73
N GLN A 305 -3.45 -1.52 -7.94
CA GLN A 305 -3.62 -0.12 -8.35
C GLN A 305 -4.67 0.58 -7.50
N SER A 306 -5.85 0.00 -7.36
CA SER A 306 -6.99 0.59 -6.63
C SER A 306 -6.76 0.68 -5.12
N LEU A 307 -6.04 -0.27 -4.51
CA LEU A 307 -5.85 -0.31 -3.06
C LEU A 307 -4.58 0.40 -2.57
N SER A 308 -3.66 0.74 -3.49
CA SER A 308 -2.34 1.28 -3.13
C SER A 308 -2.38 2.48 -2.18
N GLU A 309 -3.23 3.47 -2.45
CA GLU A 309 -3.28 4.72 -1.68
C GLU A 309 -3.83 4.53 -0.27
N GLU A 310 -4.87 3.70 -0.13
CA GLU A 310 -5.44 3.39 1.18
C GLU A 310 -4.49 2.55 2.03
N VAL A 311 -3.81 1.57 1.41
CA VAL A 311 -2.78 0.77 2.08
C VAL A 311 -1.59 1.64 2.47
N GLU A 312 -1.16 2.58 1.62
CA GLU A 312 -0.10 3.56 1.94
C GLU A 312 -0.43 4.37 3.19
N SER A 313 -1.67 4.87 3.28
CA SER A 313 -2.15 5.64 4.43
C SER A 313 -2.14 4.79 5.71
N SER A 314 -2.65 3.56 5.63
CA SER A 314 -2.65 2.61 6.73
C SER A 314 -1.22 2.27 7.22
N LEU A 315 -0.30 2.03 6.28
CA LEU A 315 1.12 1.78 6.55
C LEU A 315 1.78 2.95 7.27
N LYS A 316 1.51 4.19 6.85
CA LYS A 316 2.05 5.39 7.49
C LYS A 316 1.57 5.55 8.93
N ILE A 317 0.28 5.30 9.18
CA ILE A 317 -0.30 5.35 10.54
C ILE A 317 0.36 4.29 11.42
N SER A 318 0.41 3.04 10.94
CA SER A 318 1.05 1.92 11.65
C SER A 318 2.52 2.20 11.96
N TYR A 319 3.26 2.75 11.00
CA TYR A 319 4.66 3.11 11.17
C TYR A 319 4.87 4.23 12.21
N GLN A 320 4.01 5.25 12.23
CA GLN A 320 4.06 6.29 13.26
C GLN A 320 3.77 5.73 14.66
N GLU A 321 2.81 4.81 14.76
CA GLU A 321 2.51 4.11 16.02
C GLU A 321 3.68 3.25 16.47
N GLN A 322 4.34 2.51 15.56
CA GLN A 322 5.56 1.75 15.86
C GLN A 322 6.70 2.64 16.35
N ILE A 323 6.94 3.79 15.70
CA ILE A 323 7.93 4.78 16.15
C ILE A 323 7.62 5.25 17.57
N ARG A 324 6.35 5.55 17.86
CA ARG A 324 5.91 6.01 19.18
C ARG A 324 6.07 4.93 20.24
N ASN A 325 5.69 3.69 19.93
CA ASN A 325 5.85 2.55 20.83
C ASN A 325 7.32 2.30 21.15
N ARG A 326 8.19 2.32 20.13
CA ARG A 326 9.65 2.19 20.32
C ARG A 326 10.22 3.34 21.17
N PHE A 327 9.75 4.57 20.98
CA PHE A 327 10.12 5.68 21.84
C PHE A 327 9.72 5.43 23.30
N HIS A 328 8.49 4.98 23.55
CA HIS A 328 8.03 4.62 24.90
C HIS A 328 8.85 3.48 25.51
N GLU A 329 9.10 2.39 24.79
CA GLU A 329 9.96 1.29 25.24
C GLU A 329 11.35 1.78 25.68
N MET A 330 11.93 2.71 24.92
CA MET A 330 13.25 3.27 25.18
C MET A 330 13.27 4.35 26.27
N THR A 331 12.13 4.91 26.67
CA THR A 331 12.08 6.05 27.62
C THR A 331 11.30 5.75 28.89
N ASP A 332 10.44 4.75 28.91
CA ASP A 332 9.59 4.40 30.05
C ASP A 332 10.40 4.11 31.31
N HIS A 333 11.57 3.49 31.17
CA HIS A 333 12.45 3.21 32.30
C HIS A 333 13.04 4.47 32.93
N LEU A 334 13.16 5.58 32.18
CA LEU A 334 13.64 6.88 32.66
C LEU A 334 12.63 7.55 33.62
N SER A 335 11.39 7.08 33.65
CA SER A 335 10.32 7.61 34.52
C SER A 335 10.27 7.01 35.93
N LYS A 336 11.11 6.02 36.22
CA LYS A 336 11.07 5.30 37.50
C LYS A 336 11.68 6.16 38.61
N GLN A 337 10.84 6.63 39.54
CA GLN A 337 11.25 7.49 40.67
C GLN A 337 12.33 6.85 41.59
N ALA A 338 12.46 5.52 41.58
CA ALA A 338 13.49 4.78 42.32
C ALA A 338 14.33 3.87 41.40
N GLY A 339 15.62 4.19 41.25
CA GLY A 339 16.54 3.41 40.42
C GLY A 339 18.01 3.79 40.59
N ARG A 340 18.91 2.93 40.08
CA ARG A 340 20.33 3.29 39.89
C ARG A 340 20.42 4.34 38.77
N TRP A 341 21.30 5.33 38.90
CA TRP A 341 21.39 6.47 37.97
C TRP A 341 21.50 6.07 36.49
N ASP A 342 22.17 4.97 36.18
CA ASP A 342 22.38 4.45 34.82
C ASP A 342 21.13 3.78 34.21
N ARG A 343 20.08 3.57 35.01
CA ARG A 343 18.74 3.19 34.55
C ARG A 343 17.80 4.39 34.39
N LEU A 344 18.25 5.58 34.80
CA LEU A 344 17.45 6.82 34.75
C LEU A 344 18.01 7.82 33.73
N VAL A 345 19.14 7.48 33.11
CA VAL A 345 19.79 8.26 32.07
C VAL A 345 20.18 7.30 30.96
N LEU A 346 19.81 7.64 29.73
CA LEU A 346 20.12 6.88 28.53
C LEU A 346 21.30 7.54 27.81
N PHE A 347 22.30 6.74 27.43
CA PHE A 347 23.44 7.18 26.62
C PHE A 347 23.49 6.39 25.33
N ILE A 348 23.35 7.06 24.20
CA ILE A 348 23.37 6.45 22.87
C ILE A 348 24.56 7.02 22.09
N PRO A 349 25.49 6.18 21.60
CA PRO A 349 26.57 6.65 20.74
C PRO A 349 26.02 7.20 19.42
N ASP A 350 26.66 8.23 18.85
CA ASP A 350 26.24 8.85 17.58
C ASP A 350 26.13 7.85 16.43
N GLU A 351 27.00 6.83 16.40
CA GLU A 351 26.93 5.73 15.43
C GLU A 351 25.58 4.99 15.49
N GLU A 352 25.07 4.69 16.69
CA GLU A 352 23.76 4.05 16.86
C GLU A 352 22.63 5.05 16.62
N PHE A 353 22.73 6.26 17.19
CA PHE A 353 21.69 7.28 17.09
C PHE A 353 21.43 7.67 15.63
N LYS A 354 22.46 7.72 14.78
CA LYS A 354 22.34 7.96 13.33
C LYS A 354 21.50 6.92 12.60
N THR A 355 21.46 5.68 13.07
CA THR A 355 20.63 4.61 12.47
C THR A 355 19.16 4.71 12.87
N TYR A 356 18.79 5.59 13.80
CA TYR A 356 17.38 5.73 14.19
C TYR A 356 16.57 6.47 13.12
N PRO A 357 15.30 6.09 12.91
CA PRO A 357 14.40 6.83 12.03
C PRO A 357 14.30 8.30 12.41
N ALA A 358 14.19 9.19 11.43
CA ALA A 358 14.05 10.64 11.66
C ALA A 358 12.89 10.98 12.63
N GLY A 359 11.75 10.29 12.52
CA GLY A 359 10.62 10.47 13.44
C GLY A 359 10.94 10.11 14.89
N LEU A 360 11.73 9.06 15.11
CA LEU A 360 12.17 8.64 16.44
C LEU A 360 13.18 9.64 17.03
N LYS A 361 14.15 10.09 16.22
CA LYS A 361 15.11 11.14 16.62
C LYS A 361 14.37 12.40 17.06
N LYS A 362 13.36 12.80 16.29
CA LYS A 362 12.52 13.97 16.60
C LYS A 362 11.84 13.84 17.97
N LEU A 363 11.26 12.68 18.28
CA LEU A 363 10.68 12.42 19.60
C LEU A 363 11.73 12.53 20.71
N PHE A 364 12.93 11.99 20.50
CA PHE A 364 14.03 12.09 21.49
C PHE A 364 14.52 13.52 21.73
N THR A 365 14.53 14.38 20.71
CA THR A 365 15.12 15.72 20.79
C THR A 365 14.11 16.83 21.07
N GLU A 366 12.83 16.60 20.78
CA GLU A 366 11.78 17.63 20.86
C GLU A 366 10.69 17.31 21.91
N ASP A 367 10.65 16.12 22.53
CA ASP A 367 9.69 15.84 23.60
C ASP A 367 10.00 16.71 24.84
N PRO A 368 9.05 17.52 25.33
CA PRO A 368 9.29 18.45 26.44
C PRO A 368 9.59 17.76 27.77
N HIS A 369 9.30 16.47 27.93
CA HIS A 369 9.55 15.71 29.14
C HIS A 369 10.92 15.00 29.12
N ILE A 370 11.66 15.06 28.02
CA ILE A 370 12.97 14.43 27.87
C ILE A 370 14.03 15.50 27.64
N ALA A 371 14.96 15.62 28.58
CA ALA A 371 16.16 16.43 28.42
C ALA A 371 17.09 15.71 27.45
N TYR A 372 17.60 16.45 26.47
CA TYR A 372 18.58 15.96 25.50
C TYR A 372 19.85 16.80 25.54
N SER A 373 21.01 16.14 25.50
CA SER A 373 22.29 16.81 25.36
C SER A 373 23.35 15.92 24.70
N PRO A 374 24.01 16.38 23.62
CA PRO A 374 25.18 15.71 23.08
C PRO A 374 26.42 16.02 23.93
N TRP A 375 27.25 15.01 24.18
CA TRP A 375 28.52 15.12 24.89
C TRP A 375 29.66 14.53 24.09
N GLU A 376 30.75 15.29 23.91
CA GLU A 376 31.88 14.84 23.10
C GLU A 376 32.84 13.99 23.93
N THR A 377 33.13 12.78 23.45
CA THR A 377 34.19 11.92 23.99
C THR A 377 35.29 11.73 22.95
N LYS A 378 36.36 11.01 23.31
CA LYS A 378 37.50 10.79 22.42
C LYS A 378 37.10 9.91 21.22
N GLY A 379 36.75 10.54 20.11
CA GLY A 379 36.45 9.89 18.84
C GLY A 379 34.96 9.58 18.60
N ILE A 380 34.07 9.84 19.56
CA ILE A 380 32.63 9.62 19.38
C ILE A 380 31.81 10.65 20.19
N THR A 381 30.68 11.07 19.62
CA THR A 381 29.68 11.90 20.30
C THR A 381 28.68 10.99 21.00
N MET A 382 28.36 11.28 22.26
CA MET A 382 27.37 10.55 23.06
C MET A 382 26.10 11.38 23.21
N HIS A 383 24.97 10.87 22.75
CA HIS A 383 23.66 11.47 22.96
C HIS A 383 23.12 11.04 24.32
N SER A 384 22.93 11.99 25.23
CA SER A 384 22.46 11.73 26.58
C SER A 384 21.00 12.16 26.71
N PHE A 385 20.18 11.34 27.37
CA PHE A 385 18.76 11.59 27.59
C PHE A 385 18.38 11.32 29.05
N MET A 386 17.53 12.16 29.63
CA MET A 386 17.01 12.02 30.99
C MET A 386 15.62 12.63 31.08
N ARG A 387 14.74 12.10 31.94
CA ARG A 387 13.43 12.72 32.15
C ARG A 387 13.55 14.07 32.86
N VAL A 388 12.84 15.08 32.35
CA VAL A 388 12.68 16.40 32.96
C VAL A 388 11.63 16.31 34.07
N ASP A 389 12.05 15.80 35.22
CA ASP A 389 11.21 15.65 36.39
C ASP A 389 12.02 15.83 37.67
N VAL A 390 11.46 16.58 38.63
CA VAL A 390 12.12 16.99 39.88
C VAL A 390 12.58 15.77 40.69
N GLU A 391 11.72 14.76 40.82
CA GLU A 391 12.01 13.57 41.63
C GLU A 391 13.05 12.69 40.94
N THR A 392 12.94 12.55 39.63
CA THR A 392 13.91 11.81 38.81
C THR A 392 15.30 12.42 38.93
N VAL A 393 15.44 13.75 38.80
CA VAL A 393 16.72 14.46 38.94
C VAL A 393 17.31 14.26 40.35
N LYS A 394 16.50 14.40 41.40
CA LYS A 394 16.94 14.12 42.78
C LYS A 394 17.44 12.69 42.94
N SER A 395 16.71 11.71 42.38
CA SER A 395 17.05 10.29 42.43
C SER A 395 18.36 9.98 41.72
N VAL A 396 18.57 10.55 40.53
CA VAL A 396 19.83 10.45 39.76
C VAL A 396 21.01 10.98 40.56
N ILE A 397 20.92 12.20 41.11
CA ILE A 397 22.02 12.83 41.86
C ILE A 397 22.30 12.09 43.18
N LYS A 398 21.26 11.66 43.90
CA LYS A 398 21.42 10.85 45.11
C LYS A 398 22.11 9.52 44.80
N SER A 399 21.70 8.83 43.75
CA SER A 399 22.30 7.56 43.30
C SER A 399 23.77 7.74 42.87
N LEU A 400 24.08 8.78 42.09
CA LEU A 400 25.45 9.13 41.69
C LEU A 400 26.35 9.47 42.89
N THR A 401 25.80 10.04 43.95
CA THR A 401 26.55 10.35 45.17
C THR A 401 27.09 9.07 45.81
N MET A 402 26.31 8.00 45.81
CA MET A 402 26.69 6.69 46.37
C MET A 402 27.54 5.84 45.42
N ALA A 403 27.47 6.08 44.10
CA ALA A 403 28.19 5.29 43.12
C ALA A 403 29.72 5.47 43.22
N VAL A 404 30.44 4.34 43.21
CA VAL A 404 31.91 4.30 43.17
C VAL A 404 32.33 4.08 41.72
N ASN A 405 33.39 4.75 41.24
CA ASN A 405 33.96 4.61 39.89
C ASN A 405 33.01 4.98 38.73
N VAL A 406 32.42 6.17 38.76
CA VAL A 406 31.69 6.74 37.60
C VAL A 406 32.67 7.51 36.71
N GLU A 407 32.62 7.26 35.41
CA GLU A 407 33.45 7.99 34.45
C GLU A 407 33.11 9.49 34.46
N ALA A 408 34.14 10.34 34.50
CA ALA A 408 33.97 11.79 34.63
C ALA A 408 33.06 12.39 33.53
N TRP A 409 33.12 11.87 32.30
CA TRP A 409 32.29 12.36 31.20
C TRP A 409 30.80 12.12 31.42
N LYS A 410 30.39 11.03 32.08
CA LYS A 410 28.97 10.74 32.41
C LYS A 410 28.43 11.69 33.46
N VAL A 411 29.27 12.04 34.45
CA VAL A 411 28.92 13.05 35.45
C VAL A 411 28.72 14.42 34.80
N LEU A 412 29.62 14.78 33.90
CA LEU A 412 29.58 16.07 33.21
C LEU A 412 28.46 16.18 32.17
N SER A 413 28.11 15.08 31.49
CA SER A 413 26.95 15.05 30.59
C SER A 413 25.63 15.17 31.34
N ILE A 414 25.48 14.50 32.49
CA ILE A 414 24.30 14.64 33.37
C ILE A 414 24.20 16.06 33.94
N ARG A 415 25.33 16.67 34.33
CA ARG A 415 25.38 18.09 34.69
C ARG A 415 24.83 18.96 33.56
N ASN A 416 25.29 18.74 32.32
CA ASN A 416 24.86 19.55 31.18
C ASN A 416 23.36 19.39 30.90
N LEU A 417 22.80 18.18 31.05
CA LEU A 417 21.37 17.94 30.96
C LEU A 417 20.57 18.74 32.00
N ILE A 418 21.04 18.78 33.26
CA ILE A 418 20.42 19.52 34.35
C ILE A 418 20.47 21.03 34.08
N GLU A 419 21.64 21.56 33.67
CA GLU A 419 21.83 22.99 33.42
C GLU A 419 21.01 23.50 32.24
N LEU A 420 20.91 22.73 31.15
CA LEU A 420 20.12 23.10 29.97
C LEU A 420 18.61 23.14 30.26
N ASN A 421 18.16 22.48 31.34
CA ASN A 421 16.74 22.37 31.69
C ASN A 421 16.44 23.01 33.06
N GLU A 422 17.33 23.85 33.58
CA GLU A 422 17.24 24.44 34.92
C GLU A 422 15.91 25.17 35.15
N ASP A 423 15.42 25.91 34.16
CA ASP A 423 14.14 26.63 34.23
C ASP A 423 12.96 25.70 34.54
N SER A 424 12.95 24.49 33.98
CA SER A 424 11.89 23.49 34.15
C SER A 424 11.97 22.75 35.49
N ILE A 425 13.14 22.76 36.16
CA ILE A 425 13.40 22.02 37.41
C ILE A 425 13.87 22.92 38.55
N GLN A 426 13.65 24.23 38.46
CA GLN A 426 14.19 25.24 39.38
C GLN A 426 13.91 24.95 40.85
N THR A 427 12.78 24.32 41.16
CA THR A 427 12.36 23.95 42.52
C THR A 427 13.33 22.98 43.20
N VAL A 428 14.07 22.17 42.44
CA VAL A 428 15.07 21.22 42.95
C VAL A 428 16.25 21.94 43.60
N PHE A 429 16.63 23.12 43.10
CA PHE A 429 17.75 23.89 43.65
C PHE A 429 17.42 24.63 44.95
N LYS A 430 16.15 24.66 45.36
CA LYS A 430 15.72 25.15 46.69
C LYS A 430 15.91 24.10 47.79
N ASP A 431 16.17 22.84 47.42
CA ASP A 431 16.42 21.74 48.34
C ASP A 431 17.90 21.70 48.74
N GLU A 432 18.19 22.01 50.00
CA GLU A 432 19.56 22.03 50.54
C GLU A 432 20.26 20.66 50.45
N GLU A 433 19.52 19.56 50.62
CA GLU A 433 20.08 18.21 50.53
C GLU A 433 20.51 17.92 49.08
N PHE A 434 19.66 18.30 48.12
CA PHE A 434 19.99 18.18 46.71
C PHE A 434 21.24 18.98 46.34
N VAL A 435 21.31 20.27 46.71
CA VAL A 435 22.45 21.15 46.38
C VAL A 435 23.75 20.58 46.94
N LYS A 436 23.72 20.05 48.17
CA LYS A 436 24.87 19.38 48.80
C LYS A 436 25.30 18.11 48.05
N ASN A 437 24.34 17.27 47.66
CA ASN A 437 24.62 16.04 46.90
C ASN A 437 25.12 16.34 45.49
N TYR A 438 24.51 17.31 44.82
CA TYR A 438 24.92 17.79 43.50
C TYR A 438 26.37 18.29 43.53
N GLY A 439 26.74 19.10 44.52
CA GLY A 439 28.13 19.56 44.70
C GLY A 439 29.14 18.43 44.99
N LYS A 440 28.73 17.33 45.64
CA LYS A 440 29.58 16.13 45.79
C LYS A 440 29.73 15.38 44.47
N VAL A 441 28.65 15.24 43.69
CA VAL A 441 28.66 14.59 42.37
C VAL A 441 29.55 15.37 41.40
N LEU A 442 29.40 16.70 41.33
CA LEU A 442 30.24 17.55 40.48
C LEU A 442 31.73 17.36 40.79
N ARG A 443 32.12 17.30 42.06
CA ARG A 443 33.52 17.01 42.44
C ARG A 443 34.06 15.73 41.78
N LYS A 444 33.27 14.65 41.68
CA LYS A 444 33.69 13.41 40.99
C LYS A 444 34.02 13.64 39.52
N GLY A 445 33.28 14.51 38.83
CA GLY A 445 33.53 14.87 37.44
C GLY A 445 34.74 15.81 37.26
N TYR A 446 34.89 16.81 38.13
CA TYR A 446 35.91 17.85 38.02
C TYR A 446 37.30 17.46 38.54
N VAL A 447 37.41 16.56 39.53
CA VAL A 447 38.70 16.20 40.15
C VAL A 447 39.71 15.67 39.13
N LYS A 448 39.26 14.97 38.09
CA LYS A 448 40.12 14.51 36.98
C LYS A 448 40.83 15.66 36.24
N TYR A 449 40.24 16.85 36.28
CA TYR A 449 40.73 18.05 35.61
C TYR A 449 41.55 18.96 36.53
N PHE A 450 41.54 18.69 37.85
CA PHE A 450 42.35 19.42 38.81
C PHE A 450 43.84 19.05 38.71
N PRO A 451 44.74 19.94 39.12
CA PRO A 451 46.16 19.63 39.22
C PRO A 451 46.42 18.47 40.20
N TRP A 452 47.49 17.71 39.97
CA TRP A 452 47.85 16.54 40.78
C TRP A 452 48.02 16.86 42.29
N TYR A 453 48.44 18.10 42.61
CA TYR A 453 48.64 18.55 43.99
C TYR A 453 47.34 18.93 44.72
N PHE A 454 46.19 18.98 44.04
CA PHE A 454 44.91 19.26 44.67
C PHE A 454 44.57 18.26 45.78
N GLY A 455 44.86 16.96 45.58
CA GLY A 455 44.63 15.94 46.60
C GLY A 455 45.44 16.16 47.89
N ILE A 456 46.63 16.75 47.77
CA ILE A 456 47.48 17.12 48.91
C ILE A 456 46.87 18.33 49.63
N LEU A 457 46.42 19.34 48.89
CA LEU A 457 45.76 20.52 49.47
C LEU A 457 44.44 20.19 50.17
N ASP A 458 43.70 19.20 49.65
CA ASP A 458 42.44 18.73 50.25
C ASP A 458 42.72 17.94 51.54
N PHE A 459 43.76 17.11 51.55
CA PHE A 459 44.23 16.40 52.74
C PHE A 459 44.67 17.34 53.88
N VAL A 460 45.34 18.45 53.54
CA VAL A 460 45.80 19.46 54.51
C VAL A 460 44.69 20.47 54.90
N GLY A 461 43.49 20.35 54.30
CA GLY A 461 42.32 21.18 54.64
C GLY A 461 42.34 22.61 54.07
N VAL A 462 43.34 22.96 53.27
CA VAL A 462 43.51 24.29 52.65
C VAL A 462 42.75 24.41 51.33
N ALA A 463 42.39 23.28 50.69
CA ALA A 463 41.68 23.26 49.41
C ALA A 463 40.39 24.08 49.40
N LYS A 464 39.66 24.16 50.52
CA LYS A 464 38.40 24.93 50.62
C LYS A 464 38.58 26.43 50.34
N LEU A 465 39.76 27.00 50.55
CA LEU A 465 40.03 28.43 50.35
C LEU A 465 40.29 28.79 48.88
N ILE A 466 40.72 27.83 48.07
CA ILE A 466 41.12 28.04 46.66
C ILE A 466 40.24 27.19 45.71
N GLN A 467 39.23 26.52 46.26
CA GLN A 467 38.37 25.57 45.56
C GLN A 467 37.75 26.18 44.30
N ASP A 468 37.21 27.39 44.40
CA ASP A 468 36.54 28.06 43.27
C ASP A 468 37.49 28.34 42.10
N VAL A 469 38.76 28.66 42.38
CA VAL A 469 39.79 28.87 41.35
C VAL A 469 40.06 27.58 40.58
N PHE A 470 40.15 26.44 41.29
CA PHE A 470 40.32 25.13 40.64
C PHE A 470 39.10 24.73 39.82
N PHE A 471 37.88 25.01 40.29
CA PHE A 471 36.66 24.76 39.53
C PHE A 471 36.57 25.61 38.26
N GLN A 472 36.95 26.89 38.32
CA GLN A 472 36.99 27.75 37.14
C GLN A 472 38.00 27.24 36.10
N ALA A 473 39.23 26.94 36.53
CA ALA A 473 40.26 26.39 35.66
C ALA A 473 39.84 25.04 35.03
N ALA A 474 39.17 24.17 35.80
CA ALA A 474 38.65 22.91 35.30
C ALA A 474 37.51 23.10 34.30
N LYS A 475 36.59 24.05 34.53
CA LYS A 475 35.53 24.42 33.57
C LYS A 475 36.13 24.91 32.25
N GLU A 476 37.15 25.76 32.28
CA GLU A 476 37.85 26.21 31.08
C GLU A 476 38.53 25.06 30.34
N LYS A 477 39.22 24.16 31.06
CA LYS A 477 39.86 22.99 30.47
C LYS A 477 38.86 22.01 29.86
N ILE A 478 37.72 21.79 30.49
CA ILE A 478 36.63 20.97 29.95
C ILE A 478 36.05 21.63 28.70
N ARG A 479 35.83 22.95 28.72
CA ARG A 479 35.30 23.69 27.57
C ARG A 479 36.25 23.62 26.36
N SER A 480 37.55 23.77 26.58
CA SER A 480 38.55 23.65 25.52
C SER A 480 38.63 22.22 24.99
N GLU A 481 38.63 21.21 25.86
CA GLU A 481 38.62 19.79 25.47
C GLU A 481 37.35 19.42 24.69
N GLN A 482 36.17 19.86 25.13
CA GLN A 482 34.91 19.67 24.40
C GLN A 482 34.95 20.36 23.03
N SER A 483 35.51 21.57 22.93
CA SER A 483 35.65 22.26 21.64
C SER A 483 36.58 21.50 20.67
N PHE A 484 37.66 20.92 21.19
CA PHE A 484 38.61 20.13 20.42
C PHE A 484 38.03 18.79 19.97
N PHE A 485 37.32 18.07 20.87
CA PHE A 485 36.65 16.83 20.48
C PHE A 485 35.50 17.11 19.52
N LYS A 486 34.74 18.20 19.70
CA LYS A 486 33.69 18.60 18.76
C LYS A 486 34.23 18.82 17.36
N SER A 487 35.36 19.54 17.20
CA SER A 487 35.96 19.73 15.87
C SER A 487 36.45 18.41 15.28
N ARG A 488 37.17 17.60 16.06
CA ARG A 488 37.69 16.31 15.60
C ARG A 488 36.60 15.30 15.23
N ASN A 489 35.56 15.18 16.05
CA ASN A 489 34.43 14.28 15.81
C ASN A 489 33.62 14.76 14.61
N ARG A 490 33.45 16.09 14.44
CA ARG A 490 32.83 16.67 13.25
C ARG A 490 33.62 16.35 11.97
N ASP A 491 34.94 16.42 12.00
CA ASP A 491 35.78 16.07 10.84
C ASP A 491 35.66 14.59 10.48
N ILE A 492 35.60 13.70 11.48
CA ILE A 492 35.38 12.26 11.27
C ILE A 492 33.99 12.01 10.67
N ALA A 493 32.96 12.60 11.27
CA ALA A 493 31.58 12.48 10.81
C ALA A 493 31.42 13.01 9.38
N PHE A 494 32.03 14.16 9.06
CA PHE A 494 32.00 14.74 7.72
C PHE A 494 32.67 13.84 6.68
N LYS A 495 33.81 13.21 7.00
CA LYS A 495 34.46 12.24 6.09
C LYS A 495 33.61 11.00 5.85
N LEU A 496 32.93 10.50 6.87
CA LEU A 496 31.99 9.38 6.73
C LEU A 496 30.78 9.78 5.89
N GLU A 497 30.19 10.94 6.15
CA GLU A 497 29.06 11.49 5.38
C GLU A 497 29.44 11.70 3.91
N GLN A 498 30.64 12.23 3.62
CA GLN A 498 31.13 12.35 2.24
C GLN A 498 31.25 10.99 1.54
N LYS A 499 31.71 9.95 2.26
CA LYS A 499 31.79 8.59 1.72
C LYS A 499 30.40 8.03 1.43
N GLU A 500 29.46 8.20 2.35
CA GLU A 500 28.06 7.79 2.17
C GLU A 500 27.40 8.54 1.00
N ILE A 501 27.64 9.84 0.85
CA ILE A 501 27.16 10.64 -0.29
C ILE A 501 27.73 10.10 -1.60
N GLN A 502 29.03 9.77 -1.65
CA GLN A 502 29.63 9.18 -2.85
C GLN A 502 29.07 7.79 -3.17
N GLU A 503 28.79 6.98 -2.15
CA GLU A 503 28.14 5.67 -2.34
C GLU A 503 26.70 5.84 -2.85
N LYS A 504 25.93 6.76 -2.26
CA LYS A 504 24.58 7.11 -2.74
C LYS A 504 24.58 7.61 -4.18
N LEU A 505 25.50 8.49 -4.56
CA LEU A 505 25.63 8.97 -5.94
C LEU A 505 25.92 7.81 -6.93
N LYS A 506 26.78 6.87 -6.56
CA LYS A 506 27.05 5.67 -7.37
C LYS A 506 25.83 4.76 -7.48
N GLU A 507 25.05 4.63 -6.41
CA GLU A 507 23.79 3.89 -6.41
C GLU A 507 22.73 4.56 -7.28
N ASP A 508 22.58 5.88 -7.20
CA ASP A 508 21.66 6.67 -8.03
C ASP A 508 22.03 6.59 -9.53
N GLU A 509 23.31 6.67 -9.86
CA GLU A 509 23.79 6.44 -11.23
C GLU A 509 23.46 5.02 -11.73
N ARG A 510 23.55 4.03 -10.85
CA ARG A 510 23.19 2.65 -11.15
C ARG A 510 21.69 2.48 -11.37
N ILE A 511 20.84 3.12 -10.55
CA ILE A 511 19.38 3.15 -10.76
C ILE A 511 19.08 3.75 -12.13
N LYS A 512 19.65 4.92 -12.43
CA LYS A 512 19.44 5.61 -13.72
C LYS A 512 19.87 4.73 -14.90
N SER A 513 20.99 4.03 -14.77
CA SER A 513 21.49 3.08 -15.77
C SER A 513 20.51 1.92 -15.99
N LEU A 514 20.00 1.31 -14.92
CA LEU A 514 19.02 0.22 -14.99
C LEU A 514 17.67 0.69 -15.56
N GLU A 515 17.21 1.88 -15.20
CA GLU A 515 15.99 2.48 -15.74
C GLU A 515 16.13 2.71 -17.25
N GLN A 516 17.30 3.20 -17.70
CA GLN A 516 17.64 3.36 -19.12
C GLN A 516 17.60 2.04 -19.88
N LYS A 517 18.24 1.00 -19.35
CA LYS A 517 18.20 -0.34 -19.93
C LYS A 517 16.76 -0.87 -19.99
N SER A 518 15.99 -0.68 -18.92
CA SER A 518 14.60 -1.13 -18.83
C SER A 518 13.70 -0.46 -19.86
N LYS A 519 13.82 0.85 -20.07
CA LYS A 519 13.01 1.59 -21.06
C LYS A 519 13.33 1.15 -22.48
N LEU A 520 14.61 0.96 -22.82
CA LEU A 520 15.00 0.43 -24.13
C LEU A 520 14.47 -1.00 -24.35
N SER A 521 14.52 -1.84 -23.31
CA SER A 521 13.98 -3.20 -23.38
C SER A 521 12.46 -3.22 -23.50
N GLU A 522 11.76 -2.27 -22.87
CA GLU A 522 10.32 -2.10 -23.03
C GLU A 522 9.93 -1.71 -24.46
N THR A 523 10.68 -0.81 -25.11
CA THR A 523 10.49 -0.47 -26.53
C THR A 523 10.74 -1.69 -27.43
N LEU A 524 11.77 -2.48 -27.16
CA LEU A 524 11.98 -3.74 -27.86
C LEU A 524 10.81 -4.72 -27.66
N ASN A 525 10.22 -4.77 -26.45
CA ASN A 525 9.07 -5.64 -26.20
C ASN A 525 7.88 -5.26 -27.10
N GLN A 526 7.61 -3.97 -27.26
CA GLN A 526 6.55 -3.48 -28.15
C GLN A 526 6.78 -3.93 -29.59
N TYR A 527 8.01 -3.87 -30.10
CA TYR A 527 8.29 -4.34 -31.45
C TYR A 527 8.16 -5.85 -31.61
N TYR A 528 8.83 -6.61 -30.74
CA TYR A 528 8.91 -8.06 -30.89
C TYR A 528 7.60 -8.77 -30.58
N PHE A 529 6.80 -8.28 -29.63
CA PHE A 529 5.63 -9.00 -29.11
C PHE A 529 4.29 -8.35 -29.46
N GLU A 530 4.20 -7.01 -29.56
CA GLU A 530 2.96 -6.35 -30.01
C GLU A 530 2.92 -6.18 -31.53
N LYS A 531 3.96 -5.56 -32.11
CA LYS A 531 4.06 -5.33 -33.56
C LYS A 531 4.46 -6.59 -34.32
N ASN A 532 5.04 -7.59 -33.64
CA ASN A 532 5.53 -8.85 -34.20
C ASN A 532 6.57 -8.64 -35.32
N ILE A 533 7.44 -7.64 -35.16
CA ILE A 533 8.41 -7.20 -36.18
C ILE A 533 9.76 -6.90 -35.50
N PRO A 534 10.89 -7.41 -36.03
CA PRO A 534 12.21 -7.00 -35.55
C PRO A 534 12.49 -5.52 -35.87
N PRO A 535 12.81 -4.68 -34.87
CA PRO A 535 13.14 -3.28 -35.10
C PRO A 535 14.57 -3.12 -35.61
N VAL A 536 14.80 -2.13 -36.46
CA VAL A 536 16.15 -1.64 -36.75
C VAL A 536 16.48 -0.45 -35.88
N LEU A 537 17.78 -0.15 -35.72
CA LEU A 537 18.24 0.89 -34.80
C LEU A 537 17.57 2.25 -35.08
N LYS A 538 17.45 2.66 -36.35
CA LYS A 538 16.77 3.91 -36.73
C LYS A 538 15.31 3.99 -36.30
N ASP A 539 14.63 2.85 -36.16
CA ASP A 539 13.24 2.82 -35.71
C ASP A 539 13.12 3.23 -34.23
N ILE A 540 14.20 3.02 -33.45
CA ILE A 540 14.23 3.21 -31.98
C ILE A 540 14.82 4.57 -31.58
N LEU A 541 15.72 5.15 -32.39
CA LEU A 541 16.48 6.38 -32.04
C LEU A 541 15.63 7.57 -31.56
N TYR A 542 14.36 7.62 -31.94
CA TYR A 542 13.43 8.71 -31.60
C TYR A 542 12.14 8.24 -30.91
N GLU A 543 12.01 6.95 -30.59
CA GLU A 543 10.75 6.42 -30.06
C GLU A 543 10.63 6.57 -28.54
N ILE A 544 11.76 6.61 -27.80
CA ILE A 544 11.76 6.69 -26.34
C ILE A 544 11.68 8.16 -25.88
N PRO A 545 10.57 8.59 -25.23
CA PRO A 545 10.43 9.98 -24.81
C PRO A 545 11.52 10.40 -23.82
N GLY A 546 12.18 11.52 -24.12
CA GLY A 546 13.24 12.11 -23.29
C GLY A 546 14.63 11.54 -23.50
N TYR A 547 14.82 10.58 -24.42
CA TYR A 547 16.15 10.05 -24.77
C TYR A 547 16.61 10.68 -26.08
N SER A 548 17.86 11.15 -26.12
CA SER A 548 18.48 11.58 -27.36
C SER A 548 19.06 10.36 -28.12
N PRO A 549 19.24 10.45 -29.45
CA PRO A 549 19.88 9.39 -30.22
C PRO A 549 21.26 8.99 -29.67
N GLU A 550 22.05 9.96 -29.21
CA GLU A 550 23.38 9.72 -28.61
C GLU A 550 23.27 8.92 -27.32
N LEU A 551 22.26 9.20 -26.49
CA LEU A 551 22.02 8.45 -25.27
C LEU A 551 21.64 7.00 -25.58
N ILE A 552 20.83 6.75 -26.61
CA ILE A 552 20.46 5.39 -27.03
C ILE A 552 21.70 4.63 -27.51
N HIS A 553 22.58 5.25 -28.30
CA HIS A 553 23.86 4.65 -28.68
C HIS A 553 24.73 4.31 -27.46
N GLN A 554 24.84 5.22 -26.49
CA GLN A 554 25.59 4.97 -25.24
C GLN A 554 25.00 3.78 -24.46
N ILE A 555 23.67 3.68 -24.36
CA ILE A 555 23.01 2.56 -23.68
C ILE A 555 23.31 1.24 -24.40
N ILE A 556 23.19 1.20 -25.73
CA ILE A 556 23.46 0.02 -26.56
C ILE A 556 24.89 -0.49 -26.34
N GLU A 557 25.87 0.42 -26.36
CA GLU A 557 27.28 0.07 -26.17
C GLU A 557 27.58 -0.34 -24.72
N ARG A 558 27.09 0.43 -23.74
CA ARG A 558 27.30 0.17 -22.31
C ARG A 558 26.73 -1.17 -21.87
N ASP A 559 25.48 -1.45 -22.26
CA ASP A 559 24.73 -2.61 -21.82
C ASP A 559 24.80 -3.78 -22.82
N LYS A 560 25.61 -3.63 -23.88
CA LYS A 560 25.94 -4.65 -24.89
C LYS A 560 24.71 -5.23 -25.61
N PHE A 561 23.79 -4.36 -26.01
CA PHE A 561 22.72 -4.77 -26.93
C PHE A 561 23.32 -5.25 -28.25
N VAL A 562 22.71 -6.27 -28.85
CA VAL A 562 23.25 -6.92 -30.04
C VAL A 562 22.69 -6.24 -31.28
N LEU A 563 23.58 -5.91 -32.21
CA LEU A 563 23.25 -5.38 -33.54
C LEU A 563 23.51 -6.45 -34.59
N ILE A 564 22.46 -6.90 -35.27
CA ILE A 564 22.56 -7.84 -36.39
C ILE A 564 22.64 -6.99 -37.67
N SER A 565 23.88 -6.81 -38.15
CA SER A 565 24.16 -6.07 -39.39
C SER A 565 24.05 -6.95 -40.62
N ASP A 566 23.81 -6.33 -41.78
CA ASP A 566 24.12 -6.96 -43.05
C ASP A 566 25.63 -7.23 -43.13
N SER A 567 26.01 -8.28 -43.85
CA SER A 567 27.38 -8.77 -44.04
C SER A 567 28.36 -7.78 -44.69
N ASP A 568 27.94 -6.53 -44.93
CA ASP A 568 28.74 -5.48 -45.54
C ASP A 568 29.13 -4.41 -44.49
N PRO A 569 30.40 -4.39 -44.02
CA PRO A 569 30.85 -3.48 -42.96
C PRO A 569 30.87 -2.00 -43.38
N ALA A 570 30.57 -1.68 -44.64
CA ALA A 570 30.44 -0.32 -45.16
C ALA A 570 29.02 0.28 -45.05
N LYS A 571 28.01 -0.50 -44.65
CA LYS A 571 26.63 0.00 -44.45
C LYS A 571 26.45 0.70 -43.10
N ASP A 572 25.53 1.65 -43.08
CA ASP A 572 25.14 2.40 -41.88
C ASP A 572 24.64 1.45 -40.77
N LYS A 573 25.23 1.56 -39.58
CA LYS A 573 24.81 0.79 -38.38
C LYS A 573 23.34 1.06 -38.03
N ALA A 574 22.77 2.20 -38.45
CA ALA A 574 21.37 2.55 -38.24
C ALA A 574 20.37 1.55 -38.85
N ASP A 575 20.76 0.79 -39.87
CA ASP A 575 19.93 -0.24 -40.50
C ASP A 575 20.06 -1.63 -39.86
N SER A 576 20.90 -1.79 -38.83
CA SER A 576 21.09 -3.07 -38.14
C SER A 576 19.88 -3.38 -37.26
N ILE A 577 19.49 -4.66 -37.20
CA ILE A 577 18.40 -5.14 -36.34
C ILE A 577 18.90 -5.12 -34.89
N LEU A 578 18.15 -4.45 -34.00
CA LEU A 578 18.47 -4.39 -32.58
C LEU A 578 17.82 -5.55 -31.83
N ILE A 579 18.61 -6.28 -31.04
CA ILE A 579 18.12 -7.34 -30.16
C ILE A 579 18.73 -7.18 -28.76
N TYR A 580 18.05 -7.76 -27.78
CA TYR A 580 18.41 -7.70 -26.37
C TYR A 580 19.86 -8.16 -26.10
N PRO A 581 20.48 -7.70 -24.99
CA PRO A 581 21.80 -8.16 -24.58
C PRO A 581 21.77 -9.65 -24.21
N ASP A 582 22.90 -10.33 -24.41
CA ASP A 582 23.12 -11.73 -24.06
C ASP A 582 23.36 -11.92 -22.55
N ASP A 583 22.36 -11.54 -21.75
CA ASP A 583 22.33 -11.66 -20.29
C ASP A 583 21.55 -12.90 -19.81
N GLU A 584 21.40 -13.06 -18.49
CA GLU A 584 20.71 -14.21 -17.87
C GLU A 584 19.25 -14.37 -18.33
N SER A 585 18.60 -13.27 -18.73
CA SER A 585 17.21 -13.25 -19.20
C SER A 585 17.10 -13.53 -20.70
N PHE A 586 18.20 -13.41 -21.46
CA PHE A 586 18.22 -13.51 -22.91
C PHE A 586 17.69 -14.84 -23.42
N ARG A 587 17.97 -15.96 -22.74
CA ARG A 587 17.47 -17.28 -23.16
C ARG A 587 15.94 -17.32 -23.21
N PHE A 588 15.27 -16.71 -22.23
CA PHE A 588 13.80 -16.65 -22.18
C PHE A 588 13.26 -15.74 -23.27
N ARG A 589 13.90 -14.58 -23.49
CA ARG A 589 13.58 -13.66 -24.59
C ARG A 589 13.74 -14.32 -25.95
N ALA A 590 14.89 -14.95 -26.20
CA ALA A 590 15.22 -15.65 -27.43
C ALA A 590 14.18 -16.72 -27.77
N LYS A 591 13.74 -17.51 -26.78
CA LYS A 591 12.71 -18.55 -26.99
C LYS A 591 11.38 -17.93 -27.42
N GLU A 592 10.92 -16.89 -26.73
CA GLU A 592 9.63 -16.27 -27.03
C GLU A 592 9.68 -15.50 -28.37
N ILE A 593 10.75 -14.75 -28.64
CA ILE A 593 10.98 -14.09 -29.93
C ILE A 593 10.97 -15.12 -31.06
N HIS A 594 11.69 -16.23 -30.90
CA HIS A 594 11.73 -17.29 -31.91
C HIS A 594 10.34 -17.83 -32.21
N LYS A 595 9.52 -18.10 -31.17
CA LYS A 595 8.14 -18.58 -31.30
C LYS A 595 7.27 -17.58 -32.08
N VAL A 596 7.21 -16.34 -31.60
CA VAL A 596 6.39 -15.26 -32.20
C VAL A 596 6.78 -14.98 -33.65
N LEU A 597 8.08 -14.84 -33.92
CA LEU A 597 8.57 -14.56 -35.27
C LEU A 597 8.41 -15.75 -36.21
N SER A 598 8.49 -16.99 -35.71
CA SER A 598 8.22 -18.19 -36.51
C SER A 598 6.76 -18.28 -36.93
N GLU A 599 5.82 -17.96 -36.04
CA GLU A 599 4.39 -17.88 -36.37
C GLU A 599 4.11 -16.75 -37.36
N LYS A 600 4.71 -15.58 -37.15
CA LYS A 600 4.59 -14.44 -38.08
C LYS A 600 5.14 -14.79 -39.46
N LYS A 601 6.29 -15.46 -39.54
CA LYS A 601 6.90 -15.91 -40.81
C LYS A 601 5.97 -16.86 -41.55
N LYS A 602 5.37 -17.84 -40.87
CA LYS A 602 4.36 -18.74 -41.45
C LYS A 602 3.18 -17.95 -41.99
N ASN A 603 2.63 -17.02 -41.21
CA ASN A 603 1.49 -16.19 -41.63
C ASN A 603 1.78 -15.33 -42.88
N LEU A 604 3.02 -14.84 -43.03
CA LEU A 604 3.46 -14.07 -44.20
C LEU A 604 3.68 -14.95 -45.44
N GLU A 605 3.93 -16.25 -45.29
CA GLU A 605 4.08 -17.19 -46.42
C GLU A 605 2.75 -17.49 -47.13
N PHE A 606 1.60 -17.26 -46.47
CA PHE A 606 0.26 -17.53 -47.01
C PHE A 606 -0.48 -16.30 -47.58
N LYS A 607 0.11 -15.09 -47.57
CA LYS A 607 -0.53 -13.85 -48.05
C LYS A 607 0.02 -13.36 -49.41
N LEU A 608 -0.78 -12.56 -50.14
CA LEU A 608 -0.43 -11.93 -51.42
C LEU A 608 0.70 -10.89 -51.23
N ARG A 609 1.84 -11.11 -51.91
CA ARG A 609 3.10 -10.36 -51.69
C ARG A 609 2.98 -8.87 -52.03
N ASN A 610 3.45 -8.02 -51.10
CA ASN A 610 3.82 -6.63 -51.34
C ASN A 610 5.30 -6.40 -50.94
N LYS A 611 5.95 -5.38 -51.51
CA LYS A 611 7.37 -5.03 -51.25
C LYS A 611 7.69 -4.83 -49.77
N GLU A 612 6.74 -4.28 -49.01
CA GLU A 612 6.89 -4.09 -47.57
C GLU A 612 6.89 -5.42 -46.81
N GLU A 613 6.03 -6.37 -47.20
CA GLU A 613 5.97 -7.69 -46.56
C GLU A 613 7.22 -8.53 -46.86
N ASP A 614 7.81 -8.39 -48.05
CA ASP A 614 9.07 -9.04 -48.41
C ASP A 614 10.24 -8.52 -47.55
N PHE A 615 10.30 -7.21 -47.29
CA PHE A 615 11.31 -6.60 -46.42
C PHE A 615 11.16 -7.06 -44.96
N GLN A 616 9.93 -7.14 -44.45
CA GLN A 616 9.65 -7.66 -43.11
C GLN A 616 10.04 -9.14 -43.00
N LYS A 617 9.74 -9.94 -44.03
CA LYS A 617 10.11 -11.36 -44.09
C LYS A 617 11.63 -11.54 -44.05
N GLU A 618 12.38 -10.68 -44.73
CA GLU A 618 13.85 -10.70 -44.70
C GLU A 618 14.40 -10.41 -43.29
N LYS A 619 13.90 -9.36 -42.62
CA LYS A 619 14.26 -9.04 -41.23
C LYS A 619 13.98 -10.20 -40.27
N ILE A 620 12.79 -10.80 -40.40
CA ILE A 620 12.38 -11.95 -39.59
C ILE A 620 13.31 -13.13 -39.82
N ALA A 621 13.64 -13.46 -41.08
CA ALA A 621 14.53 -14.56 -41.40
C ALA A 621 15.95 -14.37 -40.85
N LYS A 622 16.49 -13.14 -40.94
CA LYS A 622 17.80 -12.79 -40.34
C LYS A 622 17.81 -12.97 -38.83
N THR A 623 16.77 -12.48 -38.16
CA THR A 623 16.62 -12.59 -36.70
C THR A 623 16.53 -14.05 -36.26
N LEU A 624 15.70 -14.86 -36.93
CA LEU A 624 15.59 -16.29 -36.63
C LEU A 624 16.92 -17.04 -36.84
N LYS A 625 17.63 -16.76 -37.94
CA LYS A 625 18.95 -17.36 -38.20
C LYS A 625 19.97 -17.03 -37.11
N TYR A 626 19.96 -15.80 -36.60
CA TYR A 626 20.80 -15.41 -35.48
C TYR A 626 20.45 -16.20 -34.21
N LEU A 627 19.16 -16.31 -33.89
CA LEU A 627 18.69 -17.07 -32.72
C LEU A 627 19.02 -18.56 -32.80
N ASP A 628 18.85 -19.19 -33.97
CA ASP A 628 19.22 -20.60 -34.21
C ASP A 628 20.72 -20.85 -33.99
N SER A 629 21.56 -19.94 -34.48
CA SER A 629 23.00 -19.96 -34.24
C SER A 629 23.33 -19.81 -32.74
N TRP A 630 22.66 -18.86 -32.07
CA TRP A 630 22.84 -18.63 -30.64
C TRP A 630 22.46 -19.87 -29.82
N PHE A 631 21.29 -20.47 -30.07
CA PHE A 631 20.84 -21.69 -29.40
C PHE A 631 21.80 -22.86 -29.62
N SER A 632 22.35 -23.00 -30.83
CA SER A 632 23.34 -24.02 -31.17
C SER A 632 24.66 -23.83 -30.42
N SER A 633 25.09 -22.58 -30.20
CA SER A 633 26.30 -22.25 -29.45
C SER A 633 26.16 -22.37 -27.93
N LYS A 634 24.91 -22.32 -27.40
CA LYS A 634 24.60 -22.39 -25.96
C LYS A 634 23.47 -23.40 -25.64
N PRO A 635 23.73 -24.72 -25.82
CA PRO A 635 22.74 -25.77 -25.54
C PRO A 635 22.25 -25.75 -24.08
N GLU A 636 21.05 -26.28 -23.82
CA GLU A 636 20.52 -26.38 -22.45
C GLU A 636 21.40 -27.29 -21.60
N ILE A 637 21.86 -26.79 -20.45
CA ILE A 637 22.37 -27.66 -19.39
C ILE A 637 21.16 -28.43 -18.86
N SER A 638 21.02 -29.69 -19.28
CA SER A 638 20.00 -30.59 -18.77
C SER A 638 20.13 -30.69 -17.24
N LYS A 639 19.00 -30.57 -16.52
CA LYS A 639 18.90 -30.73 -15.06
C LYS A 639 19.12 -32.19 -14.65
N GLY A 640 20.27 -32.77 -14.98
CA GLY A 640 20.62 -34.17 -14.74
C GLY A 640 22.02 -34.40 -14.18
N ALA A 641 22.87 -33.38 -14.07
CA ALA A 641 24.19 -33.54 -13.46
C ALA A 641 24.16 -33.16 -11.97
N LYS A 642 23.97 -34.16 -11.10
CA LYS A 642 24.32 -34.06 -9.68
C LYS A 642 25.85 -33.95 -9.58
N GLY A 643 26.36 -32.75 -9.37
CA GLY A 643 27.78 -32.53 -9.10
C GLY A 643 28.05 -31.11 -8.61
N GLY A 644 28.27 -30.98 -7.29
CA GLY A 644 29.11 -29.98 -6.64
C GLY A 644 28.87 -28.50 -6.93
N ALA A 645 28.23 -27.79 -6.00
CA ALA A 645 28.48 -26.39 -5.66
C ALA A 645 28.90 -25.45 -6.81
N SER A 646 28.06 -25.32 -7.85
CA SER A 646 28.10 -24.08 -8.64
C SER A 646 27.31 -23.03 -7.87
N VAL A 647 28.00 -21.98 -7.46
CA VAL A 647 27.42 -20.72 -7.00
C VAL A 647 26.19 -20.37 -7.85
N ASN A 648 25.08 -19.97 -7.22
CA ASN A 648 23.82 -19.51 -7.84
C ASN A 648 24.02 -18.23 -8.70
N SER A 649 24.86 -18.27 -9.73
CA SER A 649 25.15 -17.15 -10.62
C SER A 649 24.20 -17.08 -11.83
N ASN A 650 23.01 -17.66 -11.70
CA ASN A 650 21.99 -17.77 -12.76
C ASN A 650 20.59 -17.37 -12.26
N GLU A 651 20.50 -16.79 -11.06
CA GLU A 651 19.22 -16.38 -10.47
C GLU A 651 19.01 -14.89 -10.70
N ASP A 652 17.83 -14.55 -11.21
CA ASP A 652 17.47 -13.19 -11.59
C ASP A 652 17.65 -12.23 -10.39
N PRO A 653 18.18 -11.01 -10.58
CA PRO A 653 18.40 -10.06 -9.48
C PRO A 653 17.18 -9.81 -8.61
N TYR A 654 15.97 -9.81 -9.19
CA TYR A 654 14.72 -9.69 -8.46
C TYR A 654 14.40 -10.95 -7.65
N GLU A 655 14.61 -12.15 -8.21
CA GLU A 655 14.41 -13.41 -7.50
C GLU A 655 15.33 -13.50 -6.27
N ASN A 656 16.60 -13.09 -6.41
CA ASN A 656 17.56 -13.03 -5.32
C ASN A 656 17.11 -12.06 -4.23
N PHE A 657 16.72 -10.85 -4.61
CA PHE A 657 16.25 -9.84 -3.67
C PHE A 657 14.98 -10.28 -2.93
N ARG A 658 14.03 -10.93 -3.62
CA ARG A 658 12.82 -11.47 -2.97
C ARG A 658 13.13 -12.56 -1.96
N LYS A 659 14.09 -13.45 -2.26
CA LYS A 659 14.55 -14.47 -1.29
C LYS A 659 15.18 -13.83 -0.05
N GLU A 660 15.95 -12.76 -0.24
CA GLU A 660 16.55 -11.98 0.86
C GLU A 660 15.47 -11.35 1.74
N ILE A 661 14.49 -10.66 1.16
CA ILE A 661 13.35 -10.07 1.90
C ILE A 661 12.58 -11.15 2.67
N ILE A 662 12.24 -12.27 2.04
CA ILE A 662 11.48 -13.35 2.69
C ILE A 662 12.26 -13.90 3.90
N LYS A 663 13.60 -14.02 3.78
CA LYS A 663 14.46 -14.47 4.88
C LYS A 663 14.51 -13.47 6.03
N ILE A 664 14.48 -12.16 5.74
CA ILE A 664 14.45 -11.10 6.75
C ILE A 664 13.09 -11.09 7.47
N LYS A 665 11.98 -11.03 6.74
CA LYS A 665 10.62 -11.06 7.31
C LYS A 665 10.34 -12.33 8.13
N GLY A 666 10.91 -13.47 7.72
CA GLY A 666 10.80 -14.73 8.47
C GLY A 666 11.55 -14.72 9.81
N LYS A 667 12.63 -13.94 9.93
CA LYS A 667 13.37 -13.77 11.19
C LYS A 667 12.66 -12.84 12.16
N GLU A 668 12.11 -11.73 11.67
CA GLU A 668 11.37 -10.76 12.50
C GLU A 668 10.15 -11.38 13.19
N LYS A 669 9.44 -12.32 12.53
CA LYS A 669 8.33 -13.07 13.15
C LYS A 669 8.75 -14.04 14.27
N ILE A 670 10.04 -14.37 14.39
CA ILE A 670 10.57 -15.29 15.41
C ILE A 670 11.16 -14.51 16.59
N SER A 671 11.35 -13.20 16.45
CA SER A 671 11.96 -12.31 17.46
C SER A 671 11.00 -11.25 18.04
N LEU A 672 9.68 -11.52 18.00
CA LEU A 672 8.68 -10.83 18.81
C LEU A 672 8.37 -11.63 20.08
#